data_AF-A0A1E7N6Q0-F1
#
_entry.id   AF-A0A1E7N6Q0-F1
#
_cell.length_a   1.000
_cell.length_b   1.000
_cell.length_c   1.000
_cell.angle_alpha   90.00
_cell.angle_beta   90.00
_cell.angle_gamma   90.00
#
_symmetry.space_group_name_H-M   'P 1'
#
loop_
_entity.id
_entity.type
_entity.pdbx_description
1 polymer ?
#
loop_
_entity_poly.entity_id
_entity_poly.type
_entity_poly.pdbx_seq_one_letter_code
_entity_poly.pdbx_strand_id
1 'polypeptide(L)'
;MAIGRRQLLTSVALSALAAPVLAQGTATRAAAAAPAPAAPTAITGSGALVMQVVAHEDDDILFMNPDLSNTLAAGTPSVTVFVTAGNATGDPCATACWDTGGEPLRTWNRQMGAVNAYSRMTGAGDTEPTTDEVGHWTAEAWTVAGKQVERYVLKDRPVHLIFLNLHDARLGGVLAGDTDTTVVPVGSPLSGPSTYTAADVVEVLRQLMVTYRPTVLRAQDELPDSRYSGDHSDHVAAARFAGQAALLYGGPVIQVNYRDYNTSDSPVNLDPATVGTKGVFVSEYASHDHSGNYSDSWISRMYYRWSRGTSWAGLNQDGRPQVFVVRAGALHTYWRQADGSWGGPVRMADPGGRLAPGIAVGSNADGRLEVFARRLTDHHIVSLPQGTPNGWWWNGWADHGNPNAGTGNEDQVGVPVVANSQDGRLELFVRNGGGGLSSIRQTTPGGVWTDTWTDLGGTDLQDPVTAIRNGVGAIEVFAGTRTGVLGWWQDAPNGAVSGPGPIPGARPASPPKAALDQDGRIELAYREAGTGAMLVSYQIRPGGSWSRSPAPLGGHGGVGEPAATTHDGRVVLFERNRGGGVSTTAQTAPNSGYGPWQDLGGTVLDHPAALVDGAGVLHVFAIGTDGRVSYRTGTPATGYGAWQGLPL
;
A
#
# COMPACT_ATOMS: atom_id res chain seq x y z
N MET A 1 -43.84 -23.53 -29.57
CA MET A 1 -44.39 -23.42 -30.94
C MET A 1 -44.59 -21.95 -31.26
N ALA A 2 -44.36 -21.63 -32.52
CA ALA A 2 -44.02 -20.33 -33.06
C ALA A 2 -45.16 -19.29 -33.08
N ILE A 3 -44.77 -18.13 -33.60
CA ILE A 3 -45.58 -17.02 -34.16
C ILE A 3 -45.93 -15.98 -33.08
N GLY A 4 -45.64 -14.69 -33.22
CA GLY A 4 -45.18 -13.91 -34.36
C GLY A 4 -45.72 -12.48 -34.18
N ARG A 5 -44.78 -11.52 -34.14
CA ARG A 5 -44.94 -10.05 -34.21
C ARG A 5 -46.14 -9.60 -35.08
N ARG A 6 -46.83 -8.50 -34.74
CA ARG A 6 -46.53 -7.08 -35.10
C ARG A 6 -47.76 -6.15 -34.94
N GLN A 7 -47.47 -4.86 -34.69
CA GLN A 7 -48.23 -3.64 -35.06
C GLN A 7 -49.51 -3.32 -34.26
N LEU A 8 -49.92 -2.08 -34.01
CA LEU A 8 -49.42 -0.70 -34.19
C LEU A 8 -50.42 0.20 -33.41
N LEU A 9 -49.95 1.37 -32.96
CA LEU A 9 -50.69 2.63 -32.77
C LEU A 9 -51.89 2.65 -31.79
N THR A 10 -51.76 3.46 -30.74
CA THR A 10 -52.90 4.28 -30.31
C THR A 10 -52.43 5.60 -29.71
N SER A 11 -53.06 6.65 -30.21
CA SER A 11 -52.83 8.06 -30.03
C SER A 11 -53.21 8.52 -28.62
N VAL A 12 -52.38 9.41 -28.06
CA VAL A 12 -52.65 10.16 -26.83
C VAL A 12 -53.59 11.33 -27.16
N ALA A 13 -54.65 11.48 -26.37
CA ALA A 13 -55.51 12.66 -26.36
C ALA A 13 -55.09 13.63 -25.24
N LEU A 14 -54.95 14.90 -25.62
CA LEU A 14 -54.62 16.06 -24.79
C LEU A 14 -55.77 16.47 -23.86
N SER A 15 -55.43 17.06 -22.71
CA SER A 15 -56.24 18.09 -22.05
C SER A 15 -55.30 19.14 -21.45
N ALA A 16 -55.58 20.39 -21.79
CA ALA A 16 -54.71 21.56 -21.67
C ALA A 16 -55.04 22.45 -20.46
N LEU A 17 -54.23 23.53 -20.34
CA LEU A 17 -54.40 24.83 -19.66
C LEU A 17 -53.42 25.02 -18.47
N ALA A 18 -52.61 26.07 -18.35
CA ALA A 18 -52.55 27.36 -19.04
C ALA A 18 -51.14 28.00 -18.93
N ALA A 19 -50.78 28.85 -19.90
CA ALA A 19 -49.63 29.77 -19.89
C ALA A 19 -50.10 31.21 -19.59
N PRO A 20 -49.21 32.16 -19.24
CA PRO A 20 -48.61 33.05 -20.26
C PRO A 20 -47.11 33.39 -19.98
N VAL A 21 -46.21 33.38 -20.98
CA VAL A 21 -45.83 34.40 -21.99
C VAL A 21 -45.05 35.60 -21.44
N LEU A 22 -43.80 35.72 -21.93
CA LEU A 22 -43.02 36.90 -22.39
C LEU A 22 -41.61 36.35 -22.69
N ALA A 23 -40.84 36.65 -23.74
CA ALA A 23 -40.97 37.35 -25.01
C ALA A 23 -39.65 37.04 -25.76
N GLN A 24 -39.70 36.62 -27.04
CA GLN A 24 -38.49 36.31 -27.81
C GLN A 24 -37.86 37.59 -28.39
N GLY A 25 -36.55 37.74 -28.22
CA GLY A 25 -35.70 38.66 -28.97
C GLY A 25 -34.67 37.86 -29.77
N THR A 26 -34.69 38.01 -31.09
CA THR A 26 -33.75 37.41 -32.05
C THR A 26 -32.41 38.16 -32.03
N ALA A 27 -31.30 37.42 -31.98
CA ALA A 27 -29.99 37.93 -32.38
C ALA A 27 -29.13 36.78 -32.96
N THR A 28 -28.92 36.86 -34.27
CA THR A 28 -27.91 36.13 -35.03
C THR A 28 -26.53 36.37 -34.43
N ARG A 29 -25.83 35.30 -34.00
CA ARG A 29 -24.42 35.38 -33.61
C ARG A 29 -23.57 34.64 -34.63
N ALA A 30 -22.68 35.40 -35.25
CA ALA A 30 -21.66 34.93 -36.18
C ALA A 30 -20.84 33.78 -35.58
N ALA A 31 -20.51 32.81 -36.44
CA ALA A 31 -19.58 31.74 -36.12
C ALA A 31 -18.21 32.34 -35.76
N ALA A 32 -17.87 32.27 -34.47
CA ALA A 32 -16.50 32.48 -34.01
C ALA A 32 -15.75 31.16 -34.25
N ALA A 33 -14.62 31.25 -34.95
CA ALA A 33 -13.69 30.13 -35.13
C ALA A 33 -13.36 29.52 -33.75
N ALA A 34 -13.44 28.20 -33.67
CA ALA A 34 -13.07 27.46 -32.47
C ALA A 34 -11.62 27.81 -32.08
N PRO A 35 -11.32 28.05 -30.79
CA PRO A 35 -9.95 28.19 -30.36
C PRO A 35 -9.18 26.89 -30.63
N ALA A 36 -7.88 27.02 -30.91
CA ALA A 36 -6.95 25.91 -31.01
C ALA A 36 -7.06 24.97 -29.79
N PRO A 37 -6.78 23.66 -29.95
CA PRO A 37 -6.92 22.69 -28.86
C PRO A 37 -6.14 23.15 -27.64
N ALA A 38 -6.76 23.01 -26.46
CA ALA A 38 -6.13 23.27 -25.19
C ALA A 38 -4.84 22.44 -25.07
N ALA A 39 -3.77 23.07 -24.57
CA ALA A 39 -2.52 22.39 -24.27
C ALA A 39 -2.78 21.20 -23.33
N PRO A 40 -2.04 20.08 -23.45
CA PRO A 40 -2.15 18.95 -22.53
C PRO A 40 -2.04 19.45 -21.09
N THR A 41 -2.94 19.00 -20.22
CA THR A 41 -2.92 19.32 -18.79
C THR A 41 -1.55 18.96 -18.22
N ALA A 42 -0.76 19.95 -17.84
CA ALA A 42 0.59 19.72 -17.36
C ALA A 42 0.57 18.90 -16.05
N ILE A 43 0.98 17.63 -16.11
CA ILE A 43 1.27 16.81 -14.92
C ILE A 43 2.44 17.40 -14.12
N THR A 44 3.32 18.15 -14.77
CA THR A 44 4.54 18.71 -14.18
C THR A 44 4.24 19.94 -13.31
N GLY A 45 3.80 19.69 -12.08
CA GLY A 45 3.58 20.70 -11.03
C GLY A 45 4.40 20.43 -9.76
N SER A 46 4.16 21.21 -8.69
CA SER A 46 4.67 20.95 -7.33
C SER A 46 3.64 20.22 -6.44
N GLY A 47 2.64 19.60 -7.07
CA GLY A 47 1.53 18.93 -6.40
C GLY A 47 1.75 17.42 -6.21
N ALA A 48 0.73 16.74 -5.70
CA ALA A 48 0.71 15.28 -5.59
C ALA A 48 0.93 14.62 -6.95
N LEU A 49 1.76 13.58 -6.99
CA LEU A 49 1.92 12.72 -8.16
C LEU A 49 2.31 11.32 -7.73
N VAL A 50 1.55 10.33 -8.19
CA VAL A 50 1.87 8.91 -8.03
C VAL A 50 2.56 8.42 -9.29
N MET A 51 3.76 7.89 -9.16
CA MET A 51 4.43 7.15 -10.21
C MET A 51 4.35 5.66 -9.90
N GLN A 52 3.91 4.84 -10.84
CA GLN A 52 4.02 3.38 -10.77
C GLN A 52 5.14 2.92 -11.72
N VAL A 53 5.97 1.98 -11.29
CA VAL A 53 6.92 1.29 -12.16
C VAL A 53 6.65 -0.21 -12.05
N VAL A 54 6.27 -0.82 -13.16
CA VAL A 54 5.90 -2.24 -13.25
C VAL A 54 6.55 -2.89 -14.47
N ALA A 55 6.67 -4.22 -14.45
CA ALA A 55 7.29 -4.98 -15.51
C ALA A 55 6.38 -5.02 -16.75
N HIS A 56 5.12 -5.41 -16.58
CA HIS A 56 4.14 -5.60 -17.66
C HIS A 56 2.94 -4.66 -17.58
N GLU A 57 2.24 -4.55 -18.72
CA GLU A 57 1.11 -3.66 -18.96
C GLU A 57 -0.16 -3.97 -18.15
N ASP A 58 -0.25 -5.14 -17.52
CA ASP A 58 -1.34 -5.59 -16.64
C ASP A 58 -0.99 -5.57 -15.14
N ASP A 59 0.27 -5.49 -14.77
CA ASP A 59 0.74 -5.74 -13.40
C ASP A 59 0.19 -4.72 -12.39
N ASP A 60 0.10 -3.45 -12.76
CA ASP A 60 -0.49 -2.41 -11.90
C ASP A 60 -2.02 -2.61 -11.74
N ILE A 61 -2.69 -3.06 -12.80
CA ILE A 61 -4.11 -3.40 -12.78
C ILE A 61 -4.36 -4.62 -11.88
N LEU A 62 -3.50 -5.64 -11.98
CA LEU A 62 -3.60 -6.90 -11.26
C LEU A 62 -3.14 -6.82 -9.80
N PHE A 63 -2.08 -6.10 -9.48
CA PHE A 63 -1.44 -6.18 -8.16
C PHE A 63 -1.50 -4.89 -7.35
N MET A 64 -1.83 -3.76 -7.97
CA MET A 64 -1.93 -2.46 -7.29
C MET A 64 -3.36 -1.90 -7.18
N ASN A 65 -4.38 -2.59 -7.71
CA ASN A 65 -5.78 -2.20 -7.48
C ASN A 65 -6.35 -2.79 -6.17
N PRO A 66 -7.10 -2.00 -5.38
CA PRO A 66 -7.78 -0.75 -5.76
C PRO A 66 -6.98 0.55 -5.57
N ASP A 67 -5.71 0.50 -5.13
CA ASP A 67 -4.96 1.74 -4.89
C ASP A 67 -4.77 2.56 -6.17
N LEU A 68 -4.59 1.91 -7.32
CA LEU A 68 -4.54 2.55 -8.62
C LEU A 68 -5.84 3.29 -8.95
N SER A 69 -6.96 2.57 -9.05
CA SER A 69 -8.26 3.17 -9.38
C SER A 69 -8.72 4.23 -8.38
N ASN A 70 -8.46 4.06 -7.08
CA ASN A 70 -8.76 5.08 -6.07
C ASN A 70 -7.94 6.37 -6.28
N THR A 71 -6.67 6.25 -6.72
CA THR A 71 -5.81 7.41 -7.02
C THR A 71 -6.36 8.20 -8.21
N LEU A 72 -6.79 7.49 -9.26
CA LEU A 72 -7.38 8.08 -10.46
C LEU A 72 -8.75 8.71 -10.17
N ALA A 73 -9.59 8.04 -9.39
CA ALA A 73 -10.89 8.56 -8.96
C ALA A 73 -10.77 9.82 -8.10
N ALA A 74 -9.72 9.92 -7.28
CA ALA A 74 -9.40 11.12 -6.51
C ALA A 74 -8.81 12.25 -7.37
N GLY A 75 -8.57 12.03 -8.66
CA GLY A 75 -7.97 13.02 -9.58
C GLY A 75 -6.49 13.30 -9.30
N THR A 76 -5.80 12.43 -8.56
CA THR A 76 -4.36 12.59 -8.33
C THR A 76 -3.61 12.29 -9.63
N PRO A 77 -2.70 13.17 -10.09
CA PRO A 77 -1.85 12.91 -11.23
C PRO A 77 -1.12 11.56 -11.14
N SER A 78 -1.17 10.78 -12.22
CA SER A 78 -0.61 9.42 -12.28
C SER A 78 0.32 9.26 -13.48
N VAL A 79 1.47 8.63 -13.24
CA VAL A 79 2.42 8.27 -14.29
C VAL A 79 2.81 6.80 -14.14
N THR A 80 2.44 5.96 -15.10
CA THR A 80 2.75 4.54 -15.09
C THR A 80 3.87 4.25 -16.06
N VAL A 81 4.91 3.59 -15.60
CA VAL A 81 6.07 3.19 -16.41
C VAL A 81 6.07 1.68 -16.53
N PHE A 82 5.88 1.18 -17.74
CA PHE A 82 6.00 -0.22 -18.11
C PHE A 82 7.43 -0.46 -18.62
N VAL A 83 8.18 -1.27 -17.88
CA VAL A 83 9.61 -1.48 -18.17
C VAL A 83 9.79 -2.38 -19.39
N THR A 84 8.93 -3.39 -19.54
CA THR A 84 8.98 -4.34 -20.65
C THR A 84 7.81 -4.12 -21.62
N ALA A 85 7.87 -4.80 -22.75
CA ALA A 85 6.87 -4.86 -23.82
C ALA A 85 5.85 -5.99 -23.62
N GLY A 86 5.89 -6.67 -22.45
CA GLY A 86 5.05 -7.83 -22.19
C GLY A 86 5.22 -8.98 -23.19
N ASN A 87 6.40 -9.07 -23.82
CA ASN A 87 6.70 -9.97 -24.92
C ASN A 87 8.11 -10.53 -24.75
N ALA A 88 8.21 -11.86 -24.60
CA ALA A 88 9.46 -12.55 -24.31
C ALA A 88 10.41 -12.66 -25.52
N THR A 89 9.86 -12.77 -26.74
CA THR A 89 10.67 -12.95 -27.97
C THR A 89 10.97 -11.63 -28.65
N GLY A 90 10.04 -10.67 -28.53
CA GLY A 90 10.10 -9.34 -29.13
C GLY A 90 10.13 -9.31 -30.66
N ASP A 91 9.78 -10.42 -31.30
CA ASP A 91 9.56 -10.48 -32.74
C ASP A 91 8.24 -9.73 -33.10
N PRO A 92 8.30 -8.61 -33.84
CA PRO A 92 7.13 -8.05 -34.49
C PRO A 92 6.78 -8.98 -35.65
N CYS A 93 5.75 -9.80 -35.53
CA CYS A 93 5.50 -10.86 -36.51
C CYS A 93 5.16 -10.29 -37.90
N ALA A 94 6.04 -10.52 -38.88
CA ALA A 94 5.73 -10.30 -40.30
C ALA A 94 5.14 -11.55 -40.98
N THR A 95 5.37 -12.78 -40.48
CA THR A 95 4.93 -14.00 -41.20
C THR A 95 4.68 -15.29 -40.40
N ALA A 96 5.17 -15.49 -39.16
CA ALA A 96 4.84 -16.70 -38.37
C ALA A 96 5.12 -16.52 -36.86
N CYS A 97 4.10 -16.75 -36.03
CA CYS A 97 4.13 -16.55 -34.59
C CYS A 97 4.81 -17.73 -33.86
N TRP A 98 5.71 -17.44 -32.93
CA TRP A 98 6.22 -18.44 -31.98
C TRP A 98 6.04 -18.00 -30.52
N ASP A 99 5.00 -17.22 -30.23
CA ASP A 99 4.30 -17.48 -28.97
C ASP A 99 3.31 -18.61 -29.25
N THR A 100 3.08 -19.49 -28.28
CA THR A 100 2.21 -20.65 -28.44
C THR A 100 0.73 -20.29 -28.70
N GLY A 101 0.37 -18.99 -28.71
CA GLY A 101 -0.97 -18.43 -28.92
C GLY A 101 -1.22 -17.73 -30.26
N GLY A 102 -0.18 -17.37 -31.02
CA GLY A 102 -0.35 -16.88 -32.39
C GLY A 102 -0.67 -15.38 -32.56
N GLU A 103 -0.35 -14.50 -31.60
CA GLU A 103 -0.68 -13.06 -31.63
C GLU A 103 0.38 -12.20 -32.37
N PRO A 104 0.19 -11.80 -33.65
CA PRO A 104 1.23 -11.07 -34.39
C PRO A 104 1.49 -9.63 -33.91
N LEU A 105 0.57 -9.07 -33.10
CA LEU A 105 0.60 -7.70 -32.59
C LEU A 105 0.71 -7.65 -31.05
N ARG A 106 1.19 -8.72 -30.40
CA ARG A 106 1.12 -8.86 -28.94
C ARG A 106 1.56 -7.64 -28.14
N THR A 107 2.72 -7.04 -28.44
CA THR A 107 3.19 -5.85 -27.73
C THR A 107 2.24 -4.67 -27.89
N TRP A 108 1.78 -4.39 -29.12
CA TRP A 108 0.79 -3.34 -29.37
C TRP A 108 -0.51 -3.63 -28.62
N ASN A 109 -1.00 -4.86 -28.68
CA ASN A 109 -2.22 -5.28 -28.02
C ASN A 109 -2.17 -5.05 -26.50
N ARG A 110 -1.09 -5.45 -25.83
CA ARG A 110 -0.91 -5.23 -24.38
C ARG A 110 -0.82 -3.74 -24.02
N GLN A 111 -0.15 -2.92 -24.83
CA GLN A 111 -0.15 -1.47 -24.66
C GLN A 111 -1.57 -0.89 -24.77
N MET A 112 -2.34 -1.32 -25.77
CA MET A 112 -3.72 -0.86 -25.96
C MET A 112 -4.65 -1.34 -24.85
N GLY A 113 -4.46 -2.57 -24.35
CA GLY A 113 -5.17 -3.06 -23.16
C GLY A 113 -4.97 -2.15 -21.95
N ALA A 114 -3.74 -1.68 -21.71
CA ALA A 114 -3.47 -0.71 -20.64
C ALA A 114 -4.13 0.65 -20.93
N VAL A 115 -4.01 1.17 -22.15
CA VAL A 115 -4.64 2.43 -22.59
C VAL A 115 -6.16 2.40 -22.34
N ASN A 116 -6.84 1.33 -22.78
CA ASN A 116 -8.27 1.14 -22.60
C ASN A 116 -8.66 0.97 -21.11
N ALA A 117 -7.94 0.15 -20.36
CA ALA A 117 -8.19 -0.02 -18.93
C ALA A 117 -8.05 1.30 -18.14
N TYR A 118 -7.07 2.14 -18.49
CA TYR A 118 -6.93 3.47 -17.89
C TYR A 118 -8.02 4.45 -18.33
N SER A 119 -8.43 4.43 -19.60
CA SER A 119 -9.61 5.17 -20.08
C SER A 119 -10.87 4.79 -19.28
N ARG A 120 -11.03 3.49 -19.00
CA ARG A 120 -12.13 2.94 -18.20
C ARG A 120 -12.06 3.37 -16.73
N MET A 121 -10.90 3.26 -16.08
CA MET A 121 -10.70 3.67 -14.68
C MET A 121 -10.91 5.17 -14.46
N THR A 122 -10.60 6.00 -15.46
CA THR A 122 -10.75 7.46 -15.37
C THR A 122 -12.14 7.95 -15.79
N GLY A 123 -12.95 7.08 -16.39
CA GLY A 123 -14.24 7.43 -17.01
C GLY A 123 -14.09 8.34 -18.25
N ALA A 124 -12.94 8.31 -18.91
CA ALA A 124 -12.71 8.99 -20.18
C ALA A 124 -13.17 8.12 -21.37
N GLY A 125 -13.05 6.81 -21.25
CA GLY A 125 -13.55 5.85 -22.22
C GLY A 125 -15.06 5.64 -22.11
N ASP A 126 -15.64 5.03 -23.13
CA ASP A 126 -17.04 4.69 -23.17
C ASP A 126 -17.37 3.44 -22.30
N THR A 127 -18.57 2.90 -22.45
CA THR A 127 -19.02 1.73 -21.67
C THR A 127 -18.90 0.40 -22.39
N GLU A 128 -18.48 0.40 -23.65
CA GLU A 128 -18.34 -0.77 -24.52
C GLU A 128 -16.86 -1.22 -24.56
N PRO A 129 -16.50 -2.36 -23.96
CA PRO A 129 -15.10 -2.81 -23.78
C PRO A 129 -14.38 -3.25 -25.08
N THR A 130 -14.95 -2.91 -26.24
CA THR A 130 -14.48 -3.34 -27.57
C THR A 130 -14.20 -2.18 -28.51
N THR A 131 -14.44 -0.95 -28.09
CA THR A 131 -14.08 0.25 -28.85
C THR A 131 -12.65 0.65 -28.51
N ASP A 132 -11.90 1.06 -29.54
CA ASP A 132 -10.54 1.55 -29.38
C ASP A 132 -10.56 2.94 -28.74
N GLU A 133 -10.03 3.07 -27.52
CA GLU A 133 -10.02 4.32 -26.75
C GLU A 133 -8.80 5.20 -27.05
N VAL A 134 -7.92 4.80 -27.99
CA VAL A 134 -6.73 5.57 -28.39
C VAL A 134 -7.07 6.99 -28.82
N GLY A 135 -8.30 7.23 -29.32
CA GLY A 135 -8.81 8.56 -29.64
C GLY A 135 -8.75 9.55 -28.47
N HIS A 136 -8.74 9.08 -27.22
CA HIS A 136 -8.62 9.89 -26.01
C HIS A 136 -7.17 10.24 -25.64
N TRP A 137 -6.19 9.67 -26.32
CA TRP A 137 -4.78 9.81 -25.98
C TRP A 137 -4.00 10.56 -27.07
N THR A 138 -2.84 11.10 -26.68
CA THR A 138 -1.79 11.52 -27.61
C THR A 138 -0.56 10.69 -27.33
N ALA A 139 0.02 10.11 -28.38
CA ALA A 139 1.24 9.29 -28.30
C ALA A 139 2.42 10.02 -28.96
N GLU A 140 3.59 9.95 -28.34
CA GLU A 140 4.83 10.48 -28.91
C GLU A 140 6.06 9.65 -28.49
N ALA A 141 7.13 9.77 -29.26
CA ALA A 141 8.44 9.31 -28.84
C ALA A 141 9.12 10.40 -28.01
N TRP A 142 9.61 10.01 -26.83
CA TRP A 142 10.29 10.92 -25.91
C TRP A 142 11.69 10.40 -25.60
N THR A 143 12.71 11.25 -25.79
CA THR A 143 14.08 10.92 -25.42
C THR A 143 14.33 11.23 -23.94
N VAL A 144 14.60 10.19 -23.15
CA VAL A 144 14.92 10.25 -21.73
C VAL A 144 16.27 9.59 -21.50
N ALA A 145 17.22 10.28 -20.88
CA ALA A 145 18.59 9.78 -20.68
C ALA A 145 19.27 9.24 -21.97
N GLY A 146 18.94 9.81 -23.13
CA GLY A 146 19.48 9.36 -24.42
C GLY A 146 18.84 8.09 -25.01
N LYS A 147 17.79 7.55 -24.38
CA LYS A 147 16.97 6.45 -24.91
C LYS A 147 15.60 6.96 -25.32
N GLN A 148 15.00 6.41 -26.38
CA GLN A 148 13.61 6.73 -26.72
C GLN A 148 12.65 5.81 -25.97
N VAL A 149 11.60 6.40 -25.41
CA VAL A 149 10.44 5.72 -24.80
C VAL A 149 9.17 6.23 -25.45
N GLU A 150 8.10 5.43 -25.45
CA GLU A 150 6.78 5.93 -25.85
C GLU A 150 6.12 6.61 -24.67
N ARG A 151 5.51 7.78 -24.90
CA ARG A 151 4.68 8.48 -23.91
C ARG A 151 3.28 8.66 -24.45
N TYR A 152 2.31 8.10 -23.75
CA TYR A 152 0.88 8.30 -23.98
C TYR A 152 0.35 9.25 -22.91
N VAL A 153 -0.32 10.32 -23.35
CA VAL A 153 -0.93 11.33 -22.47
C VAL A 153 -2.44 11.33 -22.69
N LEU A 154 -3.20 11.12 -21.61
CA LEU A 154 -4.65 11.15 -21.66
C LEU A 154 -5.14 12.60 -21.79
N LYS A 155 -6.02 12.86 -22.75
CA LYS A 155 -6.62 14.20 -22.95
C LYS A 155 -7.48 14.57 -21.74
N ASP A 156 -7.40 15.83 -21.33
CA ASP A 156 -8.19 16.44 -20.24
C ASP A 156 -8.05 15.78 -18.86
N ARG A 157 -7.08 14.88 -18.67
CA ARG A 157 -6.78 14.20 -17.40
C ARG A 157 -5.28 14.17 -17.15
N PRO A 158 -4.82 14.24 -15.89
CA PRO A 158 -3.40 14.19 -15.57
C PRO A 158 -2.92 12.72 -15.46
N VAL A 159 -3.02 11.95 -16.55
CA VAL A 159 -2.60 10.53 -16.61
C VAL A 159 -1.66 10.30 -17.78
N HIS A 160 -0.44 9.83 -17.50
CA HIS A 160 0.52 9.43 -18.52
C HIS A 160 0.89 7.95 -18.39
N LEU A 161 1.01 7.25 -19.51
CA LEU A 161 1.60 5.92 -19.61
C LEU A 161 2.92 6.02 -20.38
N ILE A 162 3.95 5.33 -19.91
CA ILE A 162 5.30 5.34 -20.49
C ILE A 162 5.71 3.91 -20.74
N PHE A 163 6.11 3.61 -21.98
CA PHE A 163 6.54 2.27 -22.37
C PHE A 163 8.01 2.29 -22.78
N LEU A 164 8.84 1.53 -22.05
CA LEU A 164 10.26 1.33 -22.38
C LEU A 164 10.45 0.22 -23.42
N ASN A 165 9.51 -0.74 -23.49
CA ASN A 165 9.47 -1.83 -24.46
C ASN A 165 10.68 -2.79 -24.44
N LEU A 166 11.30 -3.06 -23.28
CA LEU A 166 12.29 -4.15 -23.16
C LEU A 166 11.63 -5.53 -23.27
N HIS A 167 12.40 -6.57 -23.55
CA HIS A 167 11.88 -7.93 -23.56
C HIS A 167 11.58 -8.40 -22.13
N ASP A 168 10.40 -9.00 -21.96
CA ASP A 168 9.94 -9.59 -20.71
C ASP A 168 10.98 -10.58 -20.13
N ALA A 169 11.21 -11.69 -20.83
CA ALA A 169 12.08 -12.78 -20.36
C ALA A 169 13.58 -12.45 -20.25
N ARG A 170 14.01 -11.22 -20.58
CA ARG A 170 15.43 -10.81 -20.55
C ARG A 170 15.75 -9.83 -19.42
N LEU A 171 14.76 -9.22 -18.79
CA LEU A 171 14.99 -8.15 -17.82
C LEU A 171 15.80 -8.64 -16.59
N GLY A 172 15.59 -9.89 -16.17
CA GLY A 172 16.41 -10.53 -15.13
C GLY A 172 17.89 -10.65 -15.52
N GLY A 173 18.18 -10.94 -16.79
CA GLY A 173 19.55 -10.95 -17.34
C GLY A 173 20.16 -9.55 -17.38
N VAL A 174 19.38 -8.54 -17.77
CA VAL A 174 19.82 -7.13 -17.74
C VAL A 174 20.22 -6.72 -16.33
N LEU A 175 19.42 -7.08 -15.32
CA LEU A 175 19.77 -6.86 -13.91
C LEU A 175 21.09 -7.55 -13.51
N ALA A 176 21.35 -8.74 -14.06
CA ALA A 176 22.58 -9.50 -13.83
C ALA A 176 23.79 -8.99 -14.63
N GLY A 177 23.63 -7.98 -15.49
CA GLY A 177 24.70 -7.33 -16.25
C GLY A 177 24.67 -7.55 -17.76
N ASP A 178 23.68 -8.27 -18.29
CA ASP A 178 23.46 -8.39 -19.73
C ASP A 178 22.93 -7.07 -20.33
N THR A 179 22.80 -7.06 -21.65
CA THR A 179 22.14 -5.99 -22.39
C THR A 179 20.89 -6.50 -23.08
N ASP A 180 19.90 -5.64 -23.23
CA ASP A 180 18.72 -5.93 -24.06
C ASP A 180 18.44 -4.78 -25.03
N THR A 181 17.72 -5.05 -26.11
CA THR A 181 17.33 -4.07 -27.12
C THR A 181 15.82 -4.00 -27.23
N THR A 182 15.25 -2.81 -27.18
CA THR A 182 13.79 -2.65 -27.11
C THR A 182 13.08 -3.18 -28.36
N VAL A 183 11.88 -3.68 -28.16
CA VAL A 183 10.91 -3.95 -29.23
C VAL A 183 10.37 -2.61 -29.74
N VAL A 184 10.15 -2.49 -31.05
CA VAL A 184 9.42 -1.37 -31.65
C VAL A 184 8.03 -1.87 -32.03
N PRO A 185 6.99 -1.53 -31.27
CA PRO A 185 5.62 -1.95 -31.58
C PRO A 185 5.16 -1.45 -32.96
N VAL A 186 4.21 -2.17 -33.56
CA VAL A 186 3.57 -1.69 -34.80
C VAL A 186 2.85 -0.38 -34.51
N GLY A 187 3.03 0.63 -35.38
CA GLY A 187 2.42 1.95 -35.18
C GLY A 187 3.11 2.82 -34.12
N SER A 188 4.19 2.33 -33.51
CA SER A 188 4.96 3.06 -32.51
C SER A 188 5.53 4.38 -33.08
N PRO A 189 5.56 5.48 -32.29
CA PRO A 189 6.20 6.73 -32.68
C PRO A 189 7.73 6.66 -32.60
N LEU A 190 8.31 5.57 -32.08
CA LEU A 190 9.76 5.41 -31.93
C LEU A 190 10.46 5.39 -33.30
N SER A 191 11.61 6.06 -33.38
CA SER A 191 12.43 6.08 -34.60
C SER A 191 13.21 4.79 -34.85
N GLY A 192 13.28 3.90 -33.85
CA GLY A 192 13.99 2.63 -33.90
C GLY A 192 14.23 2.06 -32.50
N PRO A 193 14.81 0.85 -32.41
CA PRO A 193 15.09 0.21 -31.14
C PRO A 193 16.24 0.89 -30.39
N SER A 194 16.26 0.76 -29.07
CA SER A 194 17.33 1.25 -28.18
C SER A 194 17.93 0.10 -27.38
N THR A 195 19.25 0.02 -27.28
CA THR A 195 19.93 -0.96 -26.41
C THR A 195 20.09 -0.42 -24.99
N TYR A 196 19.84 -1.24 -23.98
CA TYR A 196 19.89 -0.92 -22.57
C TYR A 196 20.85 -1.86 -21.81
N THR A 197 21.62 -1.26 -20.92
CA THR A 197 22.27 -1.92 -19.77
C THR A 197 21.42 -1.71 -18.50
N ALA A 198 21.75 -2.40 -17.40
CA ALA A 198 21.17 -2.10 -16.08
C ALA A 198 21.27 -0.61 -15.71
N ALA A 199 22.43 0.01 -15.95
CA ALA A 199 22.66 1.42 -15.63
C ALA A 199 21.76 2.35 -16.46
N ASP A 200 21.51 2.01 -17.73
CA ASP A 200 20.61 2.76 -18.59
C ASP A 200 19.16 2.70 -18.08
N VAL A 201 18.66 1.52 -17.67
CA VAL A 201 17.30 1.38 -17.14
C VAL A 201 17.12 2.24 -15.90
N VAL A 202 18.05 2.14 -14.95
CA VAL A 202 18.05 2.94 -13.72
C VAL A 202 18.09 4.43 -14.03
N GLU A 203 18.94 4.87 -14.95
CA GLU A 203 19.07 6.28 -15.30
C GLU A 203 17.82 6.82 -16.02
N VAL A 204 17.19 6.05 -16.91
CA VAL A 204 15.89 6.43 -17.51
C VAL A 204 14.84 6.60 -16.42
N LEU A 205 14.64 5.61 -15.55
CA LEU A 205 13.68 5.70 -14.46
C LEU A 205 13.96 6.88 -13.53
N ARG A 206 15.23 7.14 -13.19
CA ARG A 206 15.65 8.28 -12.38
C ARG A 206 15.32 9.60 -13.07
N GLN A 207 15.56 9.73 -14.37
CA GLN A 207 15.25 10.95 -15.13
C GLN A 207 13.74 11.17 -15.30
N LEU A 208 12.95 10.10 -15.38
CA LEU A 208 11.49 10.19 -15.27
C LEU A 208 11.10 10.76 -13.90
N MET A 209 11.67 10.26 -12.80
CA MET A 209 11.43 10.82 -11.47
C MET A 209 11.89 12.28 -11.35
N VAL A 210 13.01 12.67 -11.95
CA VAL A 210 13.45 14.08 -12.00
C VAL A 210 12.45 14.95 -12.76
N THR A 211 11.89 14.44 -13.86
CA THR A 211 10.94 15.17 -14.70
C THR A 211 9.59 15.35 -14.01
N TYR A 212 9.04 14.26 -13.46
CA TYR A 212 7.70 14.25 -12.88
C TYR A 212 7.67 14.63 -11.40
N ARG A 213 8.80 14.47 -10.69
CA ARG A 213 8.95 14.72 -9.24
C ARG A 213 7.86 14.02 -8.42
N PRO A 214 7.76 12.68 -8.50
CA PRO A 214 6.72 11.95 -7.79
C PRO A 214 6.80 12.16 -6.28
N THR A 215 5.64 12.34 -5.66
CA THR A 215 5.50 12.31 -4.19
C THR A 215 5.43 10.87 -3.70
N VAL A 216 4.97 9.95 -4.56
CA VAL A 216 4.79 8.53 -4.26
C VAL A 216 5.31 7.68 -5.41
N LEU A 217 6.06 6.64 -5.07
CA LEU A 217 6.50 5.60 -6.00
C LEU A 217 5.85 4.27 -5.60
N ARG A 218 5.13 3.65 -6.54
CA ARG A 218 4.65 2.27 -6.43
C ARG A 218 5.50 1.35 -7.28
N ALA A 219 5.84 0.19 -6.73
CA ALA A 219 6.63 -0.84 -7.42
C ALA A 219 6.17 -2.24 -7.01
N GLN A 220 6.60 -3.25 -7.76
CA GLN A 220 6.40 -4.67 -7.46
C GLN A 220 7.34 -5.17 -6.36
N ASP A 221 7.35 -6.47 -6.06
CA ASP A 221 8.15 -7.03 -4.96
C ASP A 221 9.64 -7.14 -5.34
N GLU A 222 10.51 -6.38 -4.66
CA GLU A 222 11.97 -6.45 -4.85
C GLU A 222 12.57 -7.79 -4.38
N LEU A 223 11.81 -8.52 -3.56
CA LEU A 223 12.26 -9.70 -2.85
C LEU A 223 11.06 -10.60 -2.47
N PRO A 224 10.48 -11.33 -3.44
CA PRO A 224 9.38 -12.24 -3.19
C PRO A 224 9.67 -13.23 -2.08
N ASP A 225 8.62 -13.60 -1.35
CA ASP A 225 8.74 -14.52 -0.23
C ASP A 225 8.88 -15.96 -0.71
N SER A 226 10.06 -16.55 -0.52
CA SER A 226 10.42 -17.88 -1.05
C SER A 226 9.62 -19.04 -0.44
N ARG A 227 8.79 -18.77 0.57
CA ARG A 227 7.84 -19.76 1.13
C ARG A 227 6.59 -19.95 0.26
N TYR A 228 6.33 -19.04 -0.67
CA TYR A 228 5.18 -19.05 -1.56
C TYR A 228 5.57 -19.40 -2.99
N SER A 229 4.56 -19.52 -3.86
CA SER A 229 4.78 -19.63 -5.30
C SER A 229 5.69 -18.48 -5.75
N GLY A 230 6.68 -18.82 -6.58
CA GLY A 230 7.67 -17.85 -7.04
C GLY A 230 7.05 -16.74 -7.88
N ASP A 231 7.80 -15.65 -8.00
CA ASP A 231 7.49 -14.55 -8.91
C ASP A 231 8.35 -14.63 -10.16
N HIS A 232 7.96 -13.88 -11.20
CA HIS A 232 8.78 -13.82 -12.41
C HIS A 232 10.02 -12.94 -12.20
N SER A 233 11.13 -13.30 -12.85
CA SER A 233 12.42 -12.63 -12.63
C SER A 233 12.44 -11.17 -13.08
N ASP A 234 11.62 -10.84 -14.07
CA ASP A 234 11.43 -9.51 -14.63
C ASP A 234 10.60 -8.61 -13.70
N HIS A 235 9.61 -9.13 -12.98
CA HIS A 235 8.90 -8.42 -11.89
C HIS A 235 9.88 -7.96 -10.82
N VAL A 236 10.72 -8.90 -10.36
CA VAL A 236 11.79 -8.62 -9.38
C VAL A 236 12.80 -7.61 -9.93
N ALA A 237 13.17 -7.72 -11.21
CA ALA A 237 14.11 -6.80 -11.83
C ALA A 237 13.55 -5.38 -11.98
N ALA A 238 12.31 -5.22 -12.46
CA ALA A 238 11.62 -3.94 -12.56
C ALA A 238 11.51 -3.27 -11.18
N ALA A 239 11.12 -4.01 -10.15
CA ALA A 239 11.05 -3.53 -8.78
C ALA A 239 12.42 -3.06 -8.26
N ARG A 240 13.48 -3.83 -8.48
CA ARG A 240 14.85 -3.48 -8.05
C ARG A 240 15.39 -2.25 -8.79
N PHE A 241 15.14 -2.14 -10.09
CA PHE A 241 15.50 -0.94 -10.85
C PHE A 241 14.74 0.29 -10.35
N ALA A 242 13.45 0.18 -10.04
CA ALA A 242 12.66 1.26 -9.46
C ALA A 242 13.22 1.69 -8.09
N GLY A 243 13.53 0.74 -7.21
CA GLY A 243 14.13 1.01 -5.90
C GLY A 243 15.51 1.68 -5.99
N GLN A 244 16.36 1.25 -6.94
CA GLN A 244 17.67 1.85 -7.18
C GLN A 244 17.54 3.27 -7.78
N ALA A 245 16.61 3.47 -8.73
CA ALA A 245 16.33 4.78 -9.30
C ALA A 245 15.81 5.76 -8.25
N ALA A 246 14.92 5.32 -7.36
CA ALA A 246 14.40 6.14 -6.26
C ALA A 246 15.51 6.59 -5.30
N LEU A 247 16.45 5.68 -4.98
CA LEU A 247 17.60 6.00 -4.15
C LEU A 247 18.48 7.08 -4.79
N LEU A 248 18.77 6.97 -6.09
CA LEU A 248 19.59 7.92 -6.83
C LEU A 248 18.86 9.25 -7.13
N TYR A 249 17.53 9.22 -7.22
CA TYR A 249 16.71 10.42 -7.36
C TYR A 249 16.82 11.33 -6.12
N GLY A 250 16.89 10.73 -4.92
CA GLY A 250 17.15 11.46 -3.68
C GLY A 250 16.03 12.41 -3.22
N GLY A 251 14.89 12.43 -3.91
CA GLY A 251 13.71 13.21 -3.52
C GLY A 251 12.91 12.57 -2.37
N PRO A 252 11.98 13.31 -1.75
CA PRO A 252 11.24 12.87 -0.56
C PRO A 252 10.08 11.89 -0.86
N VAL A 253 10.32 10.93 -1.75
CA VAL A 253 9.29 10.00 -2.25
C VAL A 253 8.92 8.95 -1.20
N ILE A 254 7.62 8.72 -1.02
CA ILE A 254 7.12 7.57 -0.27
C ILE A 254 7.08 6.38 -1.22
N GLN A 255 7.82 5.32 -0.90
CA GLN A 255 7.80 4.08 -1.67
C GLN A 255 6.78 3.10 -1.06
N VAL A 256 5.95 2.51 -1.92
CA VAL A 256 4.97 1.46 -1.57
C VAL A 256 5.19 0.29 -2.53
N ASN A 257 5.49 -0.88 -1.99
CA ASN A 257 5.68 -2.08 -2.81
C ASN A 257 4.49 -3.02 -2.65
N TYR A 258 4.20 -3.78 -3.70
CA TYR A 258 3.10 -4.73 -3.76
C TYR A 258 3.66 -6.13 -4.01
N ARG A 259 2.95 -7.15 -3.52
CA ARG A 259 3.19 -8.55 -3.87
C ARG A 259 2.48 -8.87 -5.17
N ASP A 260 3.07 -9.73 -6.00
CA ASP A 260 2.55 -10.04 -7.33
C ASP A 260 1.88 -11.43 -7.38
N TYR A 261 2.35 -12.37 -8.20
CA TYR A 261 1.65 -13.65 -8.43
C TYR A 261 1.49 -14.50 -7.17
N ASN A 262 2.46 -14.39 -6.25
CA ASN A 262 2.47 -15.10 -4.97
C ASN A 262 1.31 -14.67 -4.04
N THR A 263 0.56 -13.62 -4.39
CA THR A 263 -0.69 -13.26 -3.70
C THR A 263 -1.70 -14.41 -3.73
N SER A 264 -1.67 -15.28 -4.75
CA SER A 264 -2.55 -16.46 -4.86
C SER A 264 -2.49 -17.38 -3.66
N ASP A 265 -1.33 -17.46 -3.00
CA ASP A 265 -1.15 -18.28 -1.81
C ASP A 265 -1.80 -17.65 -0.57
N SER A 266 -2.11 -16.35 -0.60
CA SER A 266 -2.67 -15.63 0.54
C SER A 266 -4.20 -15.75 0.61
N PRO A 267 -4.83 -15.46 1.76
CA PRO A 267 -6.28 -15.33 1.85
C PRO A 267 -6.84 -14.31 0.86
N VAL A 268 -8.10 -14.45 0.45
CA VAL A 268 -8.81 -13.40 -0.30
C VAL A 268 -8.99 -12.20 0.61
N ASN A 269 -8.47 -11.03 0.23
CA ASN A 269 -8.55 -9.83 1.07
C ASN A 269 -9.31 -8.66 0.45
N LEU A 270 -9.82 -8.80 -0.78
CA LEU A 270 -10.75 -7.85 -1.37
C LEU A 270 -12.19 -8.26 -1.11
N ASP A 271 -13.04 -7.29 -0.76
CA ASP A 271 -14.48 -7.51 -0.64
C ASP A 271 -15.14 -7.65 -2.03
N PRO A 272 -16.27 -8.36 -2.16
CA PRO A 272 -16.87 -8.70 -3.46
C PRO A 272 -17.14 -7.49 -4.37
N ALA A 273 -17.49 -6.33 -3.80
CA ALA A 273 -17.71 -5.11 -4.58
C ALA A 273 -16.40 -4.58 -5.21
N THR A 274 -15.30 -4.64 -4.47
CA THR A 274 -13.97 -4.28 -4.97
C THR A 274 -13.48 -5.28 -6.01
N VAL A 275 -13.72 -6.59 -5.81
CA VAL A 275 -13.44 -7.63 -6.81
C VAL A 275 -14.20 -7.37 -8.10
N GLY A 276 -15.50 -7.06 -8.03
CA GLY A 276 -16.31 -6.74 -9.20
C GLY A 276 -15.79 -5.51 -9.96
N THR A 277 -15.40 -4.46 -9.24
CA THR A 277 -14.85 -3.24 -9.84
C THR A 277 -13.50 -3.50 -10.53
N LYS A 278 -12.57 -4.18 -9.83
CA LYS A 278 -11.28 -4.57 -10.40
C LYS A 278 -11.44 -5.51 -11.58
N GLY A 279 -12.38 -6.44 -11.52
CA GLY A 279 -12.70 -7.37 -12.60
C GLY A 279 -13.15 -6.68 -13.89
N VAL A 280 -13.86 -5.54 -13.80
CA VAL A 280 -14.20 -4.73 -14.99
C VAL A 280 -12.94 -4.18 -15.66
N PHE A 281 -11.98 -3.65 -14.89
CA PHE A 281 -10.74 -3.11 -15.45
C PHE A 281 -9.84 -4.20 -16.04
N VAL A 282 -9.76 -5.35 -15.37
CA VAL A 282 -9.03 -6.53 -15.89
C VAL A 282 -9.70 -7.05 -17.17
N SER A 283 -11.03 -7.09 -17.23
CA SER A 283 -11.74 -7.53 -18.44
C SER A 283 -11.52 -6.58 -19.62
N GLU A 284 -11.42 -5.28 -19.37
CA GLU A 284 -11.07 -4.27 -20.37
C GLU A 284 -9.66 -4.51 -20.93
N TYR A 285 -8.69 -4.76 -20.06
CA TYR A 285 -7.34 -5.11 -20.50
C TYR A 285 -7.34 -6.43 -21.30
N ALA A 286 -8.00 -7.46 -20.75
CA ALA A 286 -8.02 -8.82 -21.29
C ALA A 286 -8.70 -8.93 -22.66
N SER A 287 -9.55 -7.96 -23.05
CA SER A 287 -10.13 -7.93 -24.40
C SER A 287 -9.08 -7.66 -25.48
N HIS A 288 -7.90 -7.16 -25.10
CA HIS A 288 -6.76 -6.94 -26.01
C HIS A 288 -5.67 -8.01 -25.90
N ASP A 289 -5.46 -8.64 -24.74
CA ASP A 289 -4.46 -9.72 -24.59
C ASP A 289 -5.10 -11.11 -24.66
N HIS A 290 -5.32 -11.61 -25.88
CA HIS A 290 -5.98 -12.89 -26.11
C HIS A 290 -5.17 -14.11 -25.65
N SER A 291 -3.89 -13.92 -25.31
CA SER A 291 -3.00 -14.96 -24.80
C SER A 291 -2.92 -15.00 -23.27
N GLY A 292 -3.43 -13.96 -22.61
CA GLY A 292 -3.39 -13.80 -21.17
C GLY A 292 -4.28 -14.79 -20.43
N ASN A 293 -3.84 -15.21 -19.24
CA ASN A 293 -4.61 -16.06 -18.35
C ASN A 293 -4.94 -15.29 -17.06
N TYR A 294 -6.11 -14.66 -16.99
CA TYR A 294 -6.49 -13.84 -15.84
C TYR A 294 -7.27 -14.66 -14.80
N SER A 295 -6.58 -15.08 -13.75
CA SER A 295 -7.19 -15.85 -12.67
C SER A 295 -8.00 -14.98 -11.70
N ASP A 296 -9.20 -15.44 -11.33
CA ASP A 296 -9.98 -14.91 -10.21
C ASP A 296 -9.16 -14.82 -8.90
N SER A 297 -8.12 -15.65 -8.76
CA SER A 297 -7.21 -15.63 -7.63
C SER A 297 -6.50 -14.27 -7.47
N TRP A 298 -6.01 -13.67 -8.57
CA TRP A 298 -5.30 -12.39 -8.54
C TRP A 298 -6.28 -11.22 -8.46
N ILE A 299 -7.41 -11.33 -9.17
CA ILE A 299 -8.47 -10.30 -9.16
C ILE A 299 -9.05 -10.13 -7.76
N SER A 300 -9.06 -11.17 -6.93
CA SER A 300 -9.60 -11.13 -5.58
C SER A 300 -8.62 -10.66 -4.47
N ARG A 301 -7.41 -10.20 -4.84
CA ARG A 301 -6.35 -9.87 -3.86
C ARG A 301 -5.56 -8.61 -4.18
N MET A 302 -5.02 -7.99 -3.14
CA MET A 302 -3.98 -6.94 -3.22
C MET A 302 -3.21 -6.90 -1.89
N TYR A 303 -1.91 -7.21 -1.91
CA TYR A 303 -1.10 -7.22 -0.69
C TYR A 303 0.12 -6.32 -0.83
N TYR A 304 0.41 -5.55 0.22
CA TYR A 304 1.63 -4.77 0.32
C TYR A 304 2.83 -5.67 0.65
N ARG A 305 4.00 -5.33 0.09
CA ARG A 305 5.29 -5.84 0.54
C ARG A 305 5.91 -4.87 1.54
N TRP A 306 6.34 -5.40 2.69
CA TRP A 306 6.84 -4.61 3.83
C TRP A 306 5.88 -3.49 4.23
N SER A 307 4.63 -3.88 4.51
CA SER A 307 3.60 -2.93 4.97
C SER A 307 4.14 -2.02 6.08
N ARG A 308 3.79 -0.74 6.01
CA ARG A 308 4.11 0.24 7.05
C ARG A 308 3.51 -0.14 8.40
N GLY A 309 2.40 -0.88 8.38
CA GLY A 309 1.59 -1.18 9.55
C GLY A 309 1.04 0.08 10.22
N THR A 310 0.69 -0.03 11.49
CA THR A 310 0.00 1.03 12.26
C THR A 310 0.81 1.59 13.44
N SER A 311 2.08 1.20 13.55
CA SER A 311 2.93 1.43 14.75
C SER A 311 3.97 2.54 14.59
N TRP A 312 3.78 3.43 13.60
CA TRP A 312 4.75 4.45 13.19
C TRP A 312 4.59 5.81 13.91
N ALA A 313 3.86 5.84 15.02
CA ALA A 313 3.71 6.99 15.91
C ALA A 313 3.87 6.56 17.38
N GLY A 314 4.42 7.42 18.22
CA GLY A 314 4.61 7.19 19.65
C GLY A 314 4.53 8.46 20.47
N LEU A 315 4.58 8.32 21.80
CA LEU A 315 4.51 9.43 22.74
C LEU A 315 5.87 9.67 23.39
N ASN A 316 6.29 10.94 23.41
CA ASN A 316 7.40 11.35 24.25
C ASN A 316 7.04 11.21 25.75
N GLN A 317 8.03 11.27 26.63
CA GLN A 317 7.83 11.16 28.08
C GLN A 317 6.85 12.21 28.62
N ASP A 318 6.85 13.40 28.03
CA ASP A 318 5.91 14.48 28.36
C ASP A 318 4.51 14.31 27.75
N GLY A 319 4.25 13.17 27.09
CA GLY A 319 2.97 12.83 26.50
C GLY A 319 2.72 13.44 25.13
N ARG A 320 3.66 14.20 24.54
CA ARG A 320 3.50 14.77 23.20
C ARG A 320 3.74 13.75 22.09
N PRO A 321 2.91 13.71 21.04
CA PRO A 321 3.08 12.73 19.96
C PRO A 321 4.26 13.06 19.05
N GLN A 322 4.89 11.99 18.55
CA GLN A 322 5.95 12.02 17.56
C GLN A 322 5.73 10.91 16.53
N VAL A 323 6.04 11.23 15.27
CA VAL A 323 5.69 10.42 14.10
C VAL A 323 6.94 10.12 13.29
N PHE A 324 7.00 8.93 12.68
CA PHE A 324 8.15 8.43 11.95
C PHE A 324 7.76 7.87 10.58
N VAL A 325 8.41 8.33 9.51
CA VAL A 325 8.07 7.93 8.14
C VAL A 325 9.34 7.68 7.33
N VAL A 326 9.38 6.53 6.66
CA VAL A 326 10.45 6.20 5.72
C VAL A 326 10.15 6.80 4.35
N ARG A 327 11.08 7.62 3.84
CA ARG A 327 11.06 8.24 2.51
C ARG A 327 12.33 7.83 1.76
N ALA A 328 12.19 7.22 0.59
CA ALA A 328 13.32 6.69 -0.19
C ALA A 328 14.32 5.85 0.65
N GLY A 329 13.81 5.04 1.58
CA GLY A 329 14.63 4.22 2.48
C GLY A 329 15.26 4.94 3.68
N ALA A 330 15.06 6.26 3.85
CA ALA A 330 15.55 7.03 5.00
C ALA A 330 14.42 7.43 5.97
N LEU A 331 14.67 7.30 7.27
CA LEU A 331 13.71 7.67 8.30
C LEU A 331 13.64 9.19 8.51
N HIS A 332 12.43 9.72 8.58
CA HIS A 332 12.13 11.11 8.91
C HIS A 332 11.20 11.18 10.11
N THR A 333 11.34 12.21 10.95
CA THR A 333 10.49 12.41 12.12
C THR A 333 9.80 13.78 12.15
N TYR A 334 8.59 13.80 12.71
CA TYR A 334 7.79 14.98 13.02
C TYR A 334 7.40 14.95 14.49
N TRP A 335 7.47 16.07 15.20
CA TRP A 335 7.18 16.12 16.62
C TRP A 335 6.22 17.26 16.97
N ARG A 336 5.37 17.02 17.96
CA ARG A 336 4.48 18.05 18.49
C ARG A 336 5.25 18.99 19.43
N GLN A 337 5.17 20.29 19.17
CA GLN A 337 5.77 21.33 20.01
C GLN A 337 4.84 21.69 21.18
N ALA A 338 5.40 22.32 22.21
CA ALA A 338 4.65 22.71 23.42
C ALA A 338 3.57 23.76 23.14
N ASP A 339 3.74 24.58 22.10
CA ASP A 339 2.74 25.55 21.63
C ASP A 339 1.63 24.91 20.77
N GLY A 340 1.67 23.59 20.59
CA GLY A 340 0.71 22.85 19.78
C GLY A 340 0.99 22.89 18.28
N SER A 341 2.07 23.51 17.81
CA SER A 341 2.52 23.39 16.42
C SER A 341 3.27 22.07 16.17
N TRP A 342 3.55 21.74 14.92
CA TRP A 342 4.36 20.58 14.53
C TRP A 342 5.71 21.04 13.97
N GLY A 343 6.78 20.38 14.42
CA GLY A 343 8.10 20.47 13.81
C GLY A 343 8.37 19.31 12.85
N GLY A 344 9.46 19.42 12.08
CA GLY A 344 9.86 18.44 11.08
C GLY A 344 9.39 18.78 9.66
N PRO A 345 9.63 17.89 8.68
CA PRO A 345 10.37 16.64 8.83
C PRO A 345 11.85 16.89 9.05
N VAL A 346 12.45 16.10 9.93
CA VAL A 346 13.91 15.99 10.06
C VAL A 346 14.32 14.59 9.64
N ARG A 347 15.24 14.49 8.68
CA ARG A 347 15.89 13.23 8.32
C ARG A 347 16.76 12.76 9.48
N MET A 348 16.57 11.53 9.92
CA MET A 348 17.32 10.92 11.01
C MET A 348 18.68 10.41 10.52
N ALA A 349 19.52 9.96 11.46
CA ALA A 349 20.85 9.43 11.15
C ALA A 349 20.77 8.30 10.10
N ASP A 350 21.82 8.16 9.30
CA ASP A 350 21.88 7.10 8.29
C ASP A 350 22.02 5.72 8.95
N PRO A 351 21.10 4.76 8.71
CA PRO A 351 21.21 3.40 9.22
C PRO A 351 22.22 2.53 8.46
N GLY A 352 22.91 3.06 7.44
CA GLY A 352 23.88 2.32 6.64
C GLY A 352 23.24 1.51 5.50
N GLY A 353 22.00 1.84 5.10
CA GLY A 353 21.25 1.16 4.05
C GLY A 353 19.80 1.61 3.98
N ARG A 354 19.04 1.14 2.96
CA ARG A 354 17.60 1.44 2.85
C ARG A 354 16.84 0.75 3.98
N LEU A 355 15.93 1.45 4.66
CA LEU A 355 14.97 0.84 5.59
C LEU A 355 13.72 0.36 4.87
N ALA A 356 13.12 -0.72 5.38
CA ALA A 356 11.76 -1.10 5.06
C ALA A 356 10.76 -0.02 5.55
N PRO A 357 9.58 0.13 4.94
CA PRO A 357 8.59 1.14 5.36
C PRO A 357 8.04 0.97 6.78
N GLY A 358 7.98 -0.28 7.29
CA GLY A 358 7.47 -0.60 8.62
C GLY A 358 8.42 -0.19 9.74
N ILE A 359 7.92 0.64 10.66
CA ILE A 359 8.64 1.16 11.83
C ILE A 359 7.84 0.82 13.09
N ALA A 360 8.55 0.36 14.11
CA ALA A 360 8.01 0.24 15.47
C ALA A 360 8.63 1.30 16.39
N VAL A 361 7.81 1.83 17.30
CA VAL A 361 8.21 2.85 18.26
C VAL A 361 7.96 2.32 19.67
N GLY A 362 9.02 2.30 20.49
CA GLY A 362 8.97 1.90 21.90
C GLY A 362 9.37 3.05 22.82
N SER A 363 8.97 2.96 24.09
CA SER A 363 9.42 3.87 25.15
C SER A 363 10.25 3.09 26.16
N ASN A 364 11.50 3.50 26.35
CA ASN A 364 12.37 2.95 27.37
C ASN A 364 11.87 3.33 28.78
N ALA A 365 12.27 2.55 29.78
CA ALA A 365 11.93 2.82 31.18
C ALA A 365 12.41 4.19 31.70
N ASP A 366 13.43 4.76 31.08
CA ASP A 366 13.96 6.10 31.38
C ASP A 366 13.20 7.24 30.68
N GLY A 367 12.18 6.93 29.87
CA GLY A 367 11.37 7.88 29.13
C GLY A 367 11.89 8.24 27.73
N ARG A 368 13.01 7.65 27.28
CA ARG A 368 13.49 7.86 25.91
C ARG A 368 12.66 7.05 24.92
N LEU A 369 12.18 7.70 23.87
CA LEU A 369 11.68 6.98 22.70
C LEU A 369 12.81 6.22 21.99
N GLU A 370 12.48 5.08 21.40
CA GLU A 370 13.37 4.30 20.55
C GLU A 370 12.61 3.76 19.35
N VAL A 371 13.19 3.94 18.16
CA VAL A 371 12.62 3.43 16.91
C VAL A 371 13.35 2.17 16.48
N PHE A 372 12.60 1.23 15.90
CA PHE A 372 13.10 -0.05 15.41
C PHE A 372 12.68 -0.23 13.96
N ALA A 373 13.61 -0.72 13.14
CA ALA A 373 13.42 -0.88 11.71
C ALA A 373 14.14 -2.12 11.17
N ARG A 374 13.70 -2.61 10.01
CA ARG A 374 14.45 -3.59 9.21
C ARG A 374 15.27 -2.85 8.16
N ARG A 375 16.59 -3.06 8.14
CA ARG A 375 17.48 -2.57 7.08
C ARG A 375 17.46 -3.57 5.92
N LEU A 376 17.17 -3.11 4.70
CA LEU A 376 16.95 -3.97 3.53
C LEU A 376 18.24 -4.49 2.87
N THR A 377 19.39 -3.91 3.17
CA THR A 377 20.68 -4.29 2.55
C THR A 377 21.23 -5.61 3.09
N ASP A 378 20.99 -5.89 4.37
CA ASP A 378 21.46 -7.09 5.07
C ASP A 378 20.35 -7.75 5.91
N HIS A 379 19.15 -7.19 5.89
CA HIS A 379 17.96 -7.69 6.58
C HIS A 379 18.10 -7.73 8.11
N HIS A 380 19.06 -6.96 8.66
CA HIS A 380 19.21 -6.80 10.09
C HIS A 380 18.10 -5.93 10.69
N ILE A 381 17.78 -6.19 11.95
CA ILE A 381 16.95 -5.31 12.77
C ILE A 381 17.85 -4.28 13.42
N VAL A 382 17.53 -3.01 13.26
CA VAL A 382 18.31 -1.88 13.76
C VAL A 382 17.43 -0.98 14.62
N SER A 383 18.05 -0.25 15.53
CA SER A 383 17.36 0.70 16.40
C SER A 383 18.09 2.02 16.56
N LEU A 384 17.34 3.05 16.89
CA LEU A 384 17.88 4.37 17.20
C LEU A 384 17.10 4.97 18.37
N PRO A 385 17.71 5.15 19.56
CA PRO A 385 17.03 5.79 20.68
C PRO A 385 17.18 7.32 20.64
N GLN A 386 16.36 8.00 21.43
CA GLN A 386 16.64 9.38 21.84
C GLN A 386 17.93 9.44 22.68
N GLY A 387 18.62 10.57 22.64
CA GLY A 387 19.78 10.90 23.49
C GLY A 387 19.38 11.11 24.95
N THR A 388 18.30 11.85 25.14
CA THR A 388 17.65 12.13 26.43
C THR A 388 16.14 12.18 26.20
N PRO A 389 15.30 11.96 27.23
CA PRO A 389 13.85 12.02 27.07
C PRO A 389 13.40 13.37 26.47
N ASN A 390 12.50 13.32 25.48
CA ASN A 390 11.99 14.49 24.75
C ASN A 390 13.06 15.27 23.95
N GLY A 391 14.28 14.71 23.82
CA GLY A 391 15.43 15.37 23.21
C GLY A 391 15.75 14.88 21.80
N TRP A 392 16.91 15.30 21.31
CA TRP A 392 17.47 14.85 20.03
C TRP A 392 17.90 13.38 20.07
N TRP A 393 17.97 12.77 18.89
CA TRP A 393 18.33 11.37 18.69
C TRP A 393 19.85 11.18 18.67
N TRP A 394 20.29 9.96 18.94
CA TRP A 394 21.68 9.58 18.68
C TRP A 394 22.00 9.68 17.17
N ASN A 395 23.29 9.68 16.84
CA ASN A 395 23.78 9.77 15.46
C ASN A 395 24.22 8.42 14.85
N GLY A 396 24.10 7.33 15.61
CA GLY A 396 24.46 5.98 15.18
C GLY A 396 23.37 4.98 15.55
N TRP A 397 23.03 4.11 14.61
CA TRP A 397 22.08 3.03 14.81
C TRP A 397 22.74 1.85 15.51
N ALA A 398 22.04 1.26 16.49
CA ALA A 398 22.43 -0.01 17.07
C ALA A 398 21.91 -1.15 16.19
N ASP A 399 22.74 -2.16 15.98
CA ASP A 399 22.43 -3.34 15.17
C ASP A 399 22.12 -4.53 16.09
N HIS A 400 20.94 -5.11 15.91
CA HIS A 400 20.45 -6.27 16.68
C HIS A 400 20.62 -7.58 15.90
N GLY A 401 21.25 -7.55 14.74
CA GLY A 401 21.45 -8.72 13.88
C GLY A 401 20.18 -9.19 13.17
N ASN A 402 20.20 -10.45 12.74
CA ASN A 402 19.12 -11.10 12.02
C ASN A 402 18.85 -12.48 12.68
N PRO A 403 17.59 -12.82 13.03
CA PRO A 403 17.26 -14.11 13.66
C PRO A 403 17.59 -15.34 12.79
N ASN A 404 17.80 -15.14 11.49
CA ASN A 404 18.08 -16.16 10.49
C ASN A 404 19.50 -16.07 9.92
N ALA A 405 20.42 -15.34 10.58
CA ALA A 405 21.80 -15.21 10.11
C ALA A 405 22.47 -16.57 9.86
N GLY A 406 22.95 -16.80 8.64
CA GLY A 406 23.64 -18.02 8.22
C GLY A 406 22.71 -19.18 7.84
N THR A 407 21.41 -18.94 7.69
CA THR A 407 20.42 -19.98 7.38
C THR A 407 19.93 -19.96 5.94
N GLY A 408 20.32 -18.95 5.14
CA GLY A 408 20.01 -18.85 3.71
C GLY A 408 18.61 -18.30 3.40
N ASN A 409 17.88 -17.81 4.40
CA ASN A 409 16.61 -17.09 4.28
C ASN A 409 16.56 -15.83 5.16
N GLU A 410 17.72 -15.20 5.37
CA GLU A 410 17.90 -13.93 6.10
C GLU A 410 16.98 -12.82 5.56
N ASP A 411 16.73 -12.88 4.26
CA ASP A 411 15.94 -11.99 3.44
C ASP A 411 14.42 -12.17 3.66
N GLN A 412 14.01 -13.21 4.38
CA GLN A 412 12.61 -13.51 4.69
C GLN A 412 12.16 -13.03 6.07
N VAL A 413 12.99 -12.29 6.80
CA VAL A 413 12.60 -11.68 8.09
C VAL A 413 11.60 -10.53 7.89
N GLY A 414 10.60 -10.44 8.76
CA GLY A 414 9.57 -9.40 8.75
C GLY A 414 10.04 -8.05 9.28
N VAL A 415 9.11 -7.10 9.39
CA VAL A 415 9.34 -5.82 10.08
C VAL A 415 9.20 -6.00 11.60
N PRO A 416 9.96 -5.27 12.44
CA PRO A 416 9.91 -5.45 13.88
C PRO A 416 8.65 -4.86 14.51
N VAL A 417 8.21 -5.46 15.61
CA VAL A 417 7.34 -4.82 16.61
C VAL A 417 7.97 -4.87 17.98
N VAL A 418 7.56 -3.96 18.86
CA VAL A 418 8.10 -3.84 20.21
C VAL A 418 6.99 -3.81 21.25
N ALA A 419 7.21 -4.45 22.39
CA ALA A 419 6.38 -4.30 23.58
C ALA A 419 7.27 -4.09 24.82
N ASN A 420 6.72 -3.44 25.83
CA ASN A 420 7.39 -3.28 27.12
C ASN A 420 6.98 -4.38 28.11
N SER A 421 7.96 -4.94 28.81
CA SER A 421 7.81 -5.75 30.02
C SER A 421 7.30 -4.90 31.21
N GLN A 422 6.88 -5.54 32.31
CA GLN A 422 6.23 -4.85 33.43
C GLN A 422 7.23 -4.03 34.22
N ASP A 423 8.44 -4.55 34.27
CA ASP A 423 9.60 -3.87 34.82
C ASP A 423 10.17 -2.80 33.88
N GLY A 424 9.63 -2.65 32.66
CA GLY A 424 10.03 -1.61 31.71
C GLY A 424 11.09 -2.02 30.69
N ARG A 425 11.49 -3.31 30.62
CA ARG A 425 12.37 -3.81 29.54
C ARG A 425 11.65 -3.80 28.21
N LEU A 426 12.30 -3.37 27.14
CA LEU A 426 11.81 -3.58 25.78
C LEU A 426 12.09 -5.00 25.29
N GLU A 427 11.14 -5.56 24.56
CA GLU A 427 11.26 -6.85 23.86
C GLU A 427 10.76 -6.68 22.43
N LEU A 428 11.60 -7.09 21.48
CA LEU A 428 11.33 -7.03 20.04
C LEU A 428 10.88 -8.38 19.54
N PHE A 429 9.94 -8.35 18.61
CA PHE A 429 9.42 -9.52 17.94
C PHE A 429 9.44 -9.30 16.43
N VAL A 430 9.83 -10.34 15.69
CA VAL A 430 9.82 -10.36 14.23
C VAL A 430 9.29 -11.69 13.73
N ARG A 431 8.58 -11.65 12.60
CA ARG A 431 8.44 -12.85 11.79
C ARG A 431 9.83 -13.28 11.33
N ASN A 432 10.25 -14.49 11.65
CA ASN A 432 11.53 -15.03 11.20
C ASN A 432 11.43 -15.58 9.76
N GLY A 433 12.57 -15.85 9.14
CA GLY A 433 12.66 -16.33 7.76
C GLY A 433 12.04 -17.72 7.53
N GLY A 434 11.88 -18.52 8.59
CA GLY A 434 11.13 -19.78 8.56
C GLY A 434 9.61 -19.59 8.62
N GLY A 435 9.14 -18.37 8.81
CA GLY A 435 7.72 -18.05 8.99
C GLY A 435 7.21 -18.27 10.41
N GLY A 436 8.08 -18.49 11.39
CA GLY A 436 7.78 -18.47 12.82
C GLY A 436 7.98 -17.08 13.44
N LEU A 437 7.97 -17.00 14.76
CA LEU A 437 8.23 -15.77 15.51
C LEU A 437 9.60 -15.88 16.20
N SER A 438 10.41 -14.83 16.15
CA SER A 438 11.65 -14.72 16.94
C SER A 438 11.66 -13.45 17.78
N SER A 439 12.40 -13.48 18.89
CA SER A 439 12.51 -12.35 19.82
C SER A 439 13.94 -12.06 20.26
N ILE A 440 14.19 -10.81 20.65
CA ILE A 440 15.40 -10.32 21.32
C ILE A 440 14.94 -9.27 22.35
N ARG A 441 15.57 -9.19 23.51
CA ARG A 441 15.08 -8.34 24.61
C ARG A 441 16.17 -7.65 25.39
N GLN A 442 15.84 -6.54 26.02
CA GLN A 442 16.69 -5.93 27.04
C GLN A 442 16.85 -6.89 28.24
N THR A 443 18.06 -6.96 28.77
CA THR A 443 18.40 -7.78 29.95
C THR A 443 17.96 -7.13 31.26
N THR A 444 17.97 -5.80 31.30
CA THR A 444 17.47 -4.95 32.40
C THR A 444 16.82 -3.68 31.84
N PRO A 445 16.08 -2.93 32.67
CA PRO A 445 15.68 -1.55 32.51
C PRO A 445 16.43 -0.65 31.53
N GLY A 446 16.18 -0.60 30.21
CA GLY A 446 16.99 0.24 29.30
C GLY A 446 18.47 -0.16 29.20
N GLY A 447 18.81 -1.39 29.59
CA GLY A 447 20.14 -1.96 29.56
C GLY A 447 20.52 -2.57 28.21
N VAL A 448 21.56 -3.40 28.21
CA VAL A 448 22.00 -4.13 27.02
C VAL A 448 20.94 -5.15 26.57
N TRP A 449 20.89 -5.40 25.27
CA TRP A 449 20.07 -6.45 24.67
C TRP A 449 20.73 -7.82 24.84
N THR A 450 19.92 -8.88 24.79
CA THR A 450 20.45 -10.26 24.69
C THR A 450 21.23 -10.44 23.39
N ASP A 451 22.35 -11.15 23.42
CA ASP A 451 23.23 -11.28 22.24
C ASP A 451 22.74 -12.30 21.18
N THR A 452 21.68 -13.06 21.48
CA THR A 452 21.13 -14.10 20.59
C THR A 452 19.62 -13.95 20.46
N TRP A 453 19.13 -14.06 19.23
CA TRP A 453 17.70 -14.20 18.95
C TRP A 453 17.19 -15.53 19.50
N THR A 454 16.00 -15.50 20.11
CA THR A 454 15.27 -16.68 20.56
C THR A 454 14.18 -17.01 19.54
N ASP A 455 14.21 -18.20 18.95
CA ASP A 455 13.10 -18.72 18.15
C ASP A 455 11.95 -19.17 19.07
N LEU A 456 10.78 -18.56 18.87
CA LEU A 456 9.54 -18.83 19.61
C LEU A 456 8.63 -19.79 18.83
N GLY A 457 9.10 -20.34 17.71
CA GLY A 457 8.39 -21.32 16.90
C GLY A 457 7.21 -20.74 16.12
N GLY A 458 6.33 -21.64 15.66
CA GLY A 458 5.25 -21.32 14.73
C GLY A 458 5.66 -21.41 13.27
N THR A 459 4.69 -21.18 12.38
CA THR A 459 4.89 -21.22 10.93
C THR A 459 3.79 -20.45 10.21
N ASP A 460 4.01 -20.13 8.94
CA ASP A 460 3.04 -19.48 8.05
C ASP A 460 2.59 -18.07 8.45
N LEU A 461 3.38 -17.39 9.29
CA LEU A 461 3.06 -16.04 9.72
C LEU A 461 3.04 -15.08 8.53
N GLN A 462 2.08 -14.17 8.56
CA GLN A 462 1.95 -13.00 7.69
C GLN A 462 2.42 -11.76 8.46
N ASP A 463 3.07 -10.84 7.77
CA ASP A 463 3.51 -9.57 8.35
C ASP A 463 2.43 -8.47 8.23
N PRO A 464 2.42 -7.50 9.16
CA PRO A 464 3.08 -7.50 10.47
C PRO A 464 2.47 -8.44 11.51
N VAL A 465 3.23 -8.69 12.58
CA VAL A 465 2.74 -9.25 13.85
C VAL A 465 2.30 -8.10 14.78
N THR A 466 1.55 -8.37 15.86
CA THR A 466 1.23 -7.38 16.89
C THR A 466 1.64 -7.88 18.27
N ALA A 467 2.22 -7.02 19.10
CA ALA A 467 2.60 -7.33 20.47
C ALA A 467 1.97 -6.32 21.43
N ILE A 468 1.49 -6.79 22.59
CA ILE A 468 0.84 -5.94 23.59
C ILE A 468 1.13 -6.45 25.00
N ARG A 469 1.24 -5.54 25.95
CA ARG A 469 1.19 -5.84 27.38
C ARG A 469 -0.27 -5.92 27.81
N ASN A 470 -0.72 -7.08 28.26
CA ASN A 470 -2.10 -7.29 28.70
C ASN A 470 -2.39 -6.66 30.08
N GLY A 471 -3.66 -6.68 30.51
CA GLY A 471 -4.08 -6.10 31.78
C GLY A 471 -3.51 -6.77 33.04
N VAL A 472 -2.94 -7.98 32.93
CA VAL A 472 -2.24 -8.65 34.06
C VAL A 472 -0.73 -8.39 34.06
N GLY A 473 -0.22 -7.64 33.09
CA GLY A 473 1.18 -7.26 32.97
C GLY A 473 2.06 -8.26 32.22
N ALA A 474 1.48 -9.27 31.58
CA ALA A 474 2.18 -10.20 30.70
C ALA A 474 2.17 -9.67 29.25
N ILE A 475 3.24 -9.93 28.51
CA ILE A 475 3.25 -9.69 27.05
C ILE A 475 2.50 -10.82 26.36
N GLU A 476 1.66 -10.46 25.39
CA GLU A 476 1.07 -11.37 24.41
C GLU A 476 1.38 -10.87 23.00
N VAL A 477 1.60 -11.80 22.06
CA VAL A 477 1.92 -11.52 20.66
C VAL A 477 0.96 -12.30 19.77
N PHE A 478 0.48 -11.68 18.70
CA PHE A 478 -0.46 -12.29 17.76
C PHE A 478 -0.01 -12.10 16.32
N ALA A 479 -0.27 -13.10 15.49
CA ALA A 479 0.04 -13.05 14.07
C ALA A 479 -1.04 -13.76 13.25
N GLY A 480 -1.41 -13.18 12.11
CA GLY A 480 -2.22 -13.88 11.12
C GLY A 480 -1.39 -14.94 10.40
N THR A 481 -2.02 -16.05 10.06
CA THR A 481 -1.51 -17.05 9.10
C THR A 481 -2.45 -17.11 7.91
N ARG A 482 -2.16 -17.95 6.91
CA ARG A 482 -3.11 -18.16 5.82
C ARG A 482 -4.38 -18.86 6.30
N THR A 483 -4.41 -19.49 7.47
CA THR A 483 -5.55 -20.33 7.91
C THR A 483 -6.23 -19.85 9.19
N GLY A 484 -5.58 -19.00 9.99
CA GLY A 484 -6.12 -18.53 11.26
C GLY A 484 -5.21 -17.49 11.92
N VAL A 485 -5.35 -17.31 13.23
CA VAL A 485 -4.50 -16.43 14.03
C VAL A 485 -3.77 -17.28 15.07
N LEU A 486 -2.46 -17.06 15.21
CA LEU A 486 -1.63 -17.65 16.27
C LEU A 486 -1.34 -16.62 17.35
N GLY A 487 -1.23 -17.10 18.59
CA GLY A 487 -0.87 -16.30 19.77
C GLY A 487 0.30 -16.91 20.56
N TRP A 488 1.12 -16.04 21.13
CA TRP A 488 2.18 -16.34 22.10
C TRP A 488 1.94 -15.51 23.35
N TRP A 489 2.34 -16.01 24.51
CA TRP A 489 2.01 -15.38 25.79
C TRP A 489 3.10 -15.61 26.83
N GLN A 490 3.25 -14.69 27.77
CA GLN A 490 3.97 -14.94 29.02
C GLN A 490 3.00 -15.52 30.07
N ASP A 491 3.35 -16.65 30.69
CA ASP A 491 2.53 -17.24 31.77
C ASP A 491 2.53 -16.39 33.06
N ALA A 492 3.55 -15.54 33.21
CA ALA A 492 3.63 -14.53 34.25
C ALA A 492 4.37 -13.29 33.72
N PRO A 493 4.08 -12.08 34.24
CA PRO A 493 4.79 -10.87 33.85
C PRO A 493 6.31 -11.03 33.90
N ASN A 494 6.99 -10.52 32.86
CA ASN A 494 8.45 -10.53 32.73
C ASN A 494 9.07 -11.93 32.53
N GLY A 495 8.24 -12.96 32.38
CA GLY A 495 8.65 -14.34 32.13
C GLY A 495 9.05 -14.60 30.68
N ALA A 496 9.39 -15.86 30.39
CA ALA A 496 9.60 -16.30 29.01
C ALA A 496 8.28 -16.30 28.23
N VAL A 497 8.39 -16.09 26.91
CA VAL A 497 7.26 -16.18 25.99
C VAL A 497 7.07 -17.64 25.59
N SER A 498 5.88 -18.17 25.84
CA SER A 498 5.40 -19.51 25.49
C SER A 498 4.49 -19.45 24.24
N GLY A 499 4.24 -20.60 23.61
CA GLY A 499 3.37 -20.72 22.44
C GLY A 499 4.06 -21.39 21.23
N PRO A 500 3.48 -21.31 20.03
CA PRO A 500 2.17 -20.70 19.73
C PRO A 500 0.97 -21.57 20.09
N GLY A 501 -0.19 -20.93 20.26
CA GLY A 501 -1.50 -21.56 20.32
C GLY A 501 -2.51 -20.86 19.38
N PRO A 502 -3.56 -21.55 18.90
CA PRO A 502 -4.54 -20.93 18.03
C PRO A 502 -5.45 -19.96 18.79
N ILE A 503 -5.75 -18.81 18.17
CA ILE A 503 -6.81 -17.91 18.62
C ILE A 503 -8.10 -18.28 17.87
N PRO A 504 -9.19 -18.66 18.57
CA PRO A 504 -10.46 -18.94 17.92
C PRO A 504 -10.96 -17.72 17.14
N GLY A 505 -11.41 -17.96 15.90
CA GLY A 505 -11.72 -16.86 14.99
C GLY A 505 -12.03 -17.33 13.59
N ALA A 506 -12.44 -16.38 12.75
CA ALA A 506 -12.51 -16.59 11.31
C ALA A 506 -11.10 -16.50 10.70
N ARG A 507 -10.97 -16.96 9.45
CA ARG A 507 -9.73 -16.85 8.68
C ARG A 507 -9.40 -15.36 8.43
N PRO A 508 -8.24 -14.85 8.84
CA PRO A 508 -7.90 -13.44 8.65
C PRO A 508 -7.48 -13.15 7.21
N ALA A 509 -7.79 -11.94 6.74
CA ALA A 509 -7.30 -11.35 5.50
C ALA A 509 -6.36 -10.14 5.73
N SER A 510 -6.15 -9.78 6.99
CA SER A 510 -5.21 -8.75 7.41
C SER A 510 -4.37 -9.25 8.59
N PRO A 511 -3.21 -8.62 8.83
CA PRO A 511 -2.58 -8.60 10.14
C PRO A 511 -3.60 -8.22 11.23
N PRO A 512 -3.58 -8.88 12.40
CA PRO A 512 -4.40 -8.50 13.53
C PRO A 512 -3.78 -7.33 14.31
N LYS A 513 -4.61 -6.46 14.90
CA LYS A 513 -4.19 -5.39 15.82
C LYS A 513 -4.81 -5.59 17.19
N ALA A 514 -3.97 -5.58 18.23
CA ALA A 514 -4.41 -5.70 19.61
C ALA A 514 -4.68 -4.33 20.25
N ALA A 515 -5.70 -4.26 21.10
CA ALA A 515 -6.00 -3.13 21.98
C ALA A 515 -6.48 -3.63 23.35
N LEU A 516 -6.42 -2.76 24.36
CA LEU A 516 -6.94 -3.06 25.70
C LEU A 516 -8.30 -2.41 25.91
N ASP A 517 -9.22 -3.24 26.38
CA ASP A 517 -10.41 -2.81 27.07
C ASP A 517 -10.07 -2.13 28.40
N GLN A 518 -11.03 -1.37 28.96
CA GLN A 518 -10.87 -0.73 30.26
C GLN A 518 -10.59 -1.73 31.39
N ASP A 519 -11.18 -2.92 31.32
CA ASP A 519 -10.96 -3.99 32.30
C ASP A 519 -9.66 -4.77 32.09
N GLY A 520 -8.86 -4.42 31.08
CA GLY A 520 -7.57 -5.03 30.79
C GLY A 520 -7.64 -6.29 29.91
N ARG A 521 -8.83 -6.65 29.40
CA ARG A 521 -8.97 -7.70 28.37
C ARG A 521 -8.36 -7.21 27.05
N ILE A 522 -7.78 -8.12 26.29
CA ILE A 522 -7.35 -7.82 24.92
C ILE A 522 -8.56 -7.99 23.98
N GLU A 523 -8.74 -7.00 23.11
CA GLU A 523 -9.49 -7.13 21.86
C GLU A 523 -8.50 -7.21 20.69
N LEU A 524 -8.78 -8.09 19.74
CA LEU A 524 -7.98 -8.35 18.55
C LEU A 524 -8.82 -8.10 17.29
N ALA A 525 -8.54 -6.98 16.63
CA ALA A 525 -9.24 -6.55 15.41
C ALA A 525 -8.51 -7.06 14.16
N TYR A 526 -9.25 -7.65 13.22
CA TYR A 526 -8.72 -8.11 11.93
C TYR A 526 -9.84 -8.21 10.88
N ARG A 527 -9.47 -8.26 9.60
CA ARG A 527 -10.42 -8.44 8.50
C ARG A 527 -10.71 -9.91 8.25
N GLU A 528 -11.95 -10.24 7.96
CA GLU A 528 -12.37 -11.56 7.50
C GLU A 528 -12.05 -11.78 6.02
N ALA A 529 -11.48 -12.95 5.71
CA ALA A 529 -11.16 -13.33 4.35
C ALA A 529 -12.41 -13.47 3.47
N GLY A 530 -12.35 -12.92 2.25
CA GLY A 530 -13.43 -12.97 1.25
C GLY A 530 -14.54 -11.95 1.44
N THR A 531 -14.64 -11.29 2.60
CA THR A 531 -15.70 -10.32 2.88
C THR A 531 -15.16 -8.91 3.11
N GLY A 532 -13.92 -8.78 3.58
CA GLY A 532 -13.30 -7.51 3.95
C GLY A 532 -13.89 -6.88 5.22
N ALA A 533 -14.84 -7.55 5.87
CA ALA A 533 -15.49 -7.08 7.09
C ALA A 533 -14.52 -7.12 8.28
N MET A 534 -14.62 -6.13 9.16
CA MET A 534 -13.90 -6.08 10.42
C MET A 534 -14.53 -7.04 11.43
N LEU A 535 -13.68 -7.84 12.07
CA LEU A 535 -13.99 -8.74 13.15
C LEU A 535 -13.20 -8.36 14.40
N VAL A 536 -13.78 -8.62 15.58
CA VAL A 536 -13.07 -8.53 16.86
C VAL A 536 -13.18 -9.85 17.62
N SER A 537 -12.06 -10.52 17.84
CA SER A 537 -11.93 -11.58 18.85
C SER A 537 -11.52 -10.93 20.17
N TYR A 538 -11.99 -11.42 21.32
CA TYR A 538 -11.67 -10.82 22.61
C TYR A 538 -11.43 -11.86 23.70
N GLN A 539 -10.61 -11.51 24.70
CA GLN A 539 -10.47 -12.33 25.91
C GLN A 539 -11.72 -12.22 26.79
N ILE A 540 -12.14 -13.33 27.42
CA ILE A 540 -13.28 -13.35 28.35
C ILE A 540 -12.94 -12.67 29.68
N ARG A 541 -11.67 -12.73 30.09
CA ARG A 541 -11.07 -12.05 31.25
C ARG A 541 -9.61 -11.72 30.92
N PRO A 542 -8.97 -10.74 31.58
CA PRO A 542 -7.58 -10.40 31.31
C PRO A 542 -6.65 -11.62 31.41
N GLY A 543 -5.88 -11.91 30.36
CA GLY A 543 -4.99 -13.09 30.29
C GLY A 543 -5.72 -14.44 30.28
N GLY A 544 -7.03 -14.45 30.03
CA GLY A 544 -7.88 -15.62 30.06
C GLY A 544 -8.14 -16.23 28.69
N SER A 545 -9.12 -17.14 28.64
CA SER A 545 -9.58 -17.74 27.40
C SER A 545 -10.20 -16.72 26.45
N TRP A 546 -10.19 -17.04 25.15
CA TRP A 546 -10.75 -16.22 24.08
C TRP A 546 -12.23 -16.54 23.81
N SER A 547 -12.95 -15.56 23.27
CA SER A 547 -14.26 -15.72 22.64
C SER A 547 -14.20 -16.82 21.57
N ARG A 548 -15.17 -17.75 21.55
CA ARG A 548 -15.21 -18.82 20.53
C ARG A 548 -15.56 -18.32 19.13
N SER A 549 -16.33 -17.24 19.05
CA SER A 549 -16.73 -16.62 17.79
C SER A 549 -16.45 -15.13 17.88
N PRO A 550 -15.78 -14.54 16.87
CA PRO A 550 -15.50 -13.11 16.83
C PRO A 550 -16.79 -12.32 16.63
N ALA A 551 -16.83 -11.09 17.15
CA ALA A 551 -17.90 -10.15 16.92
C ALA A 551 -17.76 -9.51 15.53
N PRO A 552 -18.77 -9.60 14.65
CA PRO A 552 -18.73 -8.93 13.36
C PRO A 552 -19.07 -7.44 13.52
N LEU A 553 -18.16 -6.57 13.12
CA LEU A 553 -18.37 -5.12 13.15
C LEU A 553 -18.78 -4.54 11.78
N GLY A 554 -18.76 -5.36 10.72
CA GLY A 554 -18.98 -4.88 9.35
C GLY A 554 -17.85 -3.95 8.94
N GLY A 555 -18.16 -2.76 8.43
CA GLY A 555 -17.17 -1.78 8.01
C GLY A 555 -17.43 -1.25 6.61
N HIS A 556 -16.55 -0.37 6.16
CA HIS A 556 -16.56 0.22 4.83
C HIS A 556 -15.60 -0.51 3.87
N GLY A 557 -15.21 -1.75 4.19
CA GLY A 557 -14.33 -2.59 3.38
C GLY A 557 -12.88 -2.10 3.36
N GLY A 558 -12.15 -2.41 2.28
CA GLY A 558 -10.73 -2.07 2.13
C GLY A 558 -9.79 -3.19 2.58
N VAL A 559 -8.51 -2.87 2.71
CA VAL A 559 -7.42 -3.86 2.87
C VAL A 559 -6.45 -3.51 3.99
N GLY A 560 -5.76 -4.55 4.48
CA GLY A 560 -4.65 -4.46 5.44
C GLY A 560 -5.04 -4.15 6.88
N GLU A 561 -4.02 -3.87 7.70
CA GLU A 561 -4.11 -3.83 9.17
C GLU A 561 -5.01 -2.69 9.67
N PRO A 562 -5.95 -2.95 10.61
CA PRO A 562 -6.65 -1.89 11.32
C PRO A 562 -5.74 -1.20 12.34
N ALA A 563 -5.93 0.10 12.54
CA ALA A 563 -5.33 0.80 13.67
C ALA A 563 -6.27 0.79 14.87
N ALA A 564 -5.72 0.80 16.08
CA ALA A 564 -6.49 0.81 17.30
C ALA A 564 -5.83 1.68 18.37
N THR A 565 -6.65 2.31 19.19
CA THR A 565 -6.22 3.00 20.41
C THR A 565 -7.32 2.93 21.47
N THR A 566 -7.01 3.30 22.72
CA THR A 566 -7.97 3.33 23.81
C THR A 566 -8.16 4.78 24.27
N HIS A 567 -9.40 5.25 24.24
CA HIS A 567 -9.78 6.62 24.60
C HIS A 567 -10.96 6.62 25.57
N ASP A 568 -10.80 7.24 26.75
CA ASP A 568 -11.79 7.22 27.85
C ASP A 568 -12.28 5.79 28.21
N GLY A 569 -11.36 4.82 28.23
CA GLY A 569 -11.67 3.41 28.52
C GLY A 569 -12.43 2.68 27.40
N ARG A 570 -12.53 3.27 26.22
CA ARG A 570 -13.18 2.66 25.05
C ARG A 570 -12.15 2.36 23.98
N VAL A 571 -12.22 1.18 23.39
CA VAL A 571 -11.45 0.87 22.18
C VAL A 571 -12.01 1.66 21.00
N VAL A 572 -11.11 2.32 20.27
CA VAL A 572 -11.39 3.05 19.03
C VAL A 572 -10.60 2.40 17.91
N LEU A 573 -11.29 2.04 16.83
CA LEU A 573 -10.72 1.41 15.66
C LEU A 573 -10.73 2.37 14.47
N PHE A 574 -9.72 2.24 13.63
CA PHE A 574 -9.62 2.91 12.34
C PHE A 574 -9.26 1.89 11.27
N GLU A 575 -9.82 2.07 10.09
CA GLU A 575 -9.50 1.24 8.92
C GLU A 575 -9.25 2.10 7.69
N ARG A 576 -8.42 1.61 6.77
CA ARG A 576 -8.42 2.12 5.40
C ARG A 576 -9.60 1.50 4.66
N ASN A 577 -10.54 2.32 4.21
CA ASN A 577 -11.78 1.86 3.59
C ASN A 577 -11.63 1.56 2.09
N ARG A 578 -12.66 0.98 1.46
CA ARG A 578 -12.60 0.57 0.03
C ARG A 578 -12.33 1.73 -0.93
N GLY A 579 -12.74 2.95 -0.58
CA GLY A 579 -12.49 4.16 -1.38
C GLY A 579 -11.10 4.76 -1.16
N GLY A 580 -10.25 4.12 -0.37
CA GLY A 580 -8.90 4.60 -0.06
C GLY A 580 -8.85 5.69 1.00
N GLY A 581 -9.97 6.02 1.67
CA GLY A 581 -10.02 6.93 2.81
C GLY A 581 -9.84 6.21 4.15
N VAL A 582 -10.07 6.92 5.25
CA VAL A 582 -10.06 6.34 6.60
C VAL A 582 -11.48 6.30 7.15
N SER A 583 -11.89 5.17 7.73
CA SER A 583 -13.13 5.06 8.53
C SER A 583 -12.80 4.79 9.99
N THR A 584 -13.70 5.13 10.90
CA THR A 584 -13.55 4.90 12.33
C THR A 584 -14.83 4.34 12.96
N THR A 585 -14.67 3.56 14.03
CA THR A 585 -15.72 3.19 14.97
C THR A 585 -15.14 3.12 16.38
N ALA A 586 -16.00 3.20 17.39
CA ALA A 586 -15.60 3.06 18.78
C ALA A 586 -16.63 2.24 19.55
N GLN A 587 -16.19 1.64 20.66
CA GLN A 587 -17.13 1.09 21.63
C GLN A 587 -18.12 2.16 22.10
N THR A 588 -19.37 1.78 22.32
CA THR A 588 -20.44 2.71 22.75
C THR A 588 -20.30 3.11 24.22
N ALA A 589 -19.76 2.21 25.03
CA ALA A 589 -19.31 2.38 26.41
C ALA A 589 -18.08 1.48 26.67
N PRO A 590 -17.32 1.66 27.75
CA PRO A 590 -16.23 0.75 28.09
C PRO A 590 -16.69 -0.72 28.14
N ASN A 591 -15.88 -1.63 27.60
CA ASN A 591 -16.12 -3.09 27.60
C ASN A 591 -17.45 -3.51 26.92
N SER A 592 -17.88 -2.77 25.89
CA SER A 592 -19.17 -2.99 25.21
C SER A 592 -19.00 -3.11 23.70
N GLY A 593 -20.12 -3.33 22.99
CA GLY A 593 -20.12 -3.36 21.53
C GLY A 593 -19.83 -1.99 20.89
N TYR A 594 -19.59 -2.02 19.59
CA TYR A 594 -19.22 -0.87 18.78
C TYR A 594 -20.42 -0.12 18.20
N GLY A 595 -20.23 1.18 17.97
CA GLY A 595 -21.15 2.02 17.22
C GLY A 595 -21.04 1.82 15.70
N PRO A 596 -21.84 2.58 14.92
CA PRO A 596 -21.73 2.57 13.47
C PRO A 596 -20.38 3.12 13.00
N TRP A 597 -19.93 2.67 11.83
CA TRP A 597 -18.75 3.22 11.18
C TRP A 597 -19.02 4.63 10.64
N GLN A 598 -18.04 5.50 10.81
CA GLN A 598 -18.01 6.85 10.27
C GLN A 598 -16.87 6.95 9.26
N ASP A 599 -17.17 7.41 8.04
CA ASP A 599 -16.14 7.75 7.07
C ASP A 599 -15.52 9.12 7.41
N LEU A 600 -14.20 9.13 7.59
CA LEU A 600 -13.39 10.32 7.84
C LEU A 600 -12.83 10.93 6.55
N GLY A 601 -13.12 10.33 5.39
CA GLY A 601 -12.68 10.79 4.08
C GLY A 601 -11.16 10.78 3.92
N GLY A 602 -10.69 11.56 2.94
CA GLY A 602 -9.28 11.60 2.52
C GLY A 602 -8.95 10.51 1.50
N THR A 603 -7.70 10.51 1.04
CA THR A 603 -7.14 9.49 0.15
C THR A 603 -5.74 9.16 0.64
N VAL A 604 -5.59 7.99 1.25
CA VAL A 604 -4.40 7.56 1.97
C VAL A 604 -3.70 6.40 1.25
N LEU A 605 -2.38 6.37 1.35
CA LEU A 605 -1.53 5.38 0.67
C LEU A 605 -1.64 4.00 1.29
N ASP A 606 -1.57 3.92 2.61
CA ASP A 606 -1.51 2.69 3.38
C ASP A 606 -2.31 2.86 4.70
N HIS A 607 -1.80 2.37 5.82
CA HIS A 607 -2.56 2.23 7.05
C HIS A 607 -2.39 3.43 7.98
N PRO A 608 -3.49 3.92 8.61
CA PRO A 608 -3.38 4.98 9.59
C PRO A 608 -2.63 4.51 10.85
N ALA A 609 -2.07 5.44 11.61
CA ALA A 609 -1.64 5.21 12.99
C ALA A 609 -2.53 6.02 13.93
N ALA A 610 -2.83 5.49 15.12
CA ALA A 610 -3.67 6.17 16.09
C ALA A 610 -3.08 6.07 17.50
N LEU A 611 -3.17 7.15 18.27
CA LEU A 611 -2.78 7.23 19.68
C LEU A 611 -3.61 8.27 20.42
N VAL A 612 -3.57 8.25 21.75
CA VAL A 612 -4.11 9.30 22.62
C VAL A 612 -2.93 9.94 23.34
N ASP A 613 -2.81 11.27 23.28
CA ASP A 613 -1.71 11.99 23.91
C ASP A 613 -1.89 12.17 25.42
N GLY A 614 -0.86 12.72 26.09
CA GLY A 614 -0.90 12.96 27.55
C GLY A 614 -1.96 13.95 28.02
N ALA A 615 -2.58 14.71 27.10
CA ALA A 615 -3.69 15.61 27.39
C ALA A 615 -5.07 14.96 27.13
N GLY A 616 -5.11 13.68 26.74
CA GLY A 616 -6.34 12.98 26.39
C GLY A 616 -6.89 13.38 25.02
N VAL A 617 -6.05 13.85 24.10
CA VAL A 617 -6.47 14.11 22.71
C VAL A 617 -6.13 12.90 21.86
N LEU A 618 -7.12 12.36 21.17
CA LEU A 618 -6.92 11.30 20.18
C LEU A 618 -6.34 11.92 18.91
N HIS A 619 -5.24 11.36 18.41
CA HIS A 619 -4.65 11.66 17.10
C HIS A 619 -4.76 10.45 16.19
N VAL A 620 -5.27 10.66 14.97
CA VAL A 620 -5.15 9.71 13.87
C VAL A 620 -4.29 10.33 12.78
N PHE A 621 -3.24 9.62 12.37
CA PHE A 621 -2.29 10.03 11.35
C PHE A 621 -2.46 9.16 10.11
N ALA A 622 -2.27 9.74 8.92
CA ALA A 622 -2.23 9.00 7.66
C ALA A 622 -1.32 9.70 6.65
N ILE A 623 -0.85 8.96 5.64
CA ILE A 623 -0.04 9.51 4.55
C ILE A 623 -0.90 9.63 3.30
N GLY A 624 -1.01 10.84 2.75
CA GLY A 624 -1.77 11.12 1.54
C GLY A 624 -1.04 10.73 0.25
N THR A 625 -1.76 10.74 -0.87
CA THR A 625 -1.15 10.57 -2.22
C THR A 625 -0.19 11.70 -2.61
N ASP A 626 -0.24 12.82 -1.88
CA ASP A 626 0.73 13.92 -1.93
C ASP A 626 2.03 13.64 -1.16
N GLY A 627 2.17 12.44 -0.59
CA GLY A 627 3.33 12.03 0.21
C GLY A 627 3.44 12.80 1.54
N ARG A 628 2.44 13.60 1.93
CA ARG A 628 2.42 14.34 3.19
C ARG A 628 1.79 13.49 4.28
N VAL A 629 2.32 13.64 5.49
CA VAL A 629 1.67 13.13 6.69
C VAL A 629 0.56 14.11 7.05
N SER A 630 -0.66 13.62 7.20
CA SER A 630 -1.80 14.38 7.70
C SER A 630 -2.31 13.78 9.01
N TYR A 631 -2.96 14.59 9.83
CA TYR A 631 -3.56 14.17 11.08
C TYR A 631 -4.96 14.73 11.28
N ARG A 632 -5.79 14.02 12.05
CA ARG A 632 -7.02 14.54 12.65
C ARG A 632 -6.92 14.38 14.16
N THR A 633 -7.53 15.31 14.90
CA THR A 633 -7.67 15.21 16.34
C THR A 633 -9.13 15.13 16.76
N GLY A 634 -9.37 14.44 17.88
CA GLY A 634 -10.67 14.36 18.52
C GLY A 634 -10.55 14.37 20.05
N THR A 635 -11.50 15.03 20.72
CA THR A 635 -11.65 14.97 22.18
C THR A 635 -12.68 13.94 22.63
N PRO A 636 -13.78 13.68 21.89
CA PRO A 636 -14.52 12.43 22.04
C PRO A 636 -14.03 11.37 21.05
N ALA A 637 -14.22 10.09 21.40
CA ALA A 637 -13.82 8.93 20.59
C ALA A 637 -14.39 8.88 19.16
N THR A 638 -15.43 9.66 18.84
CA THR A 638 -16.07 9.68 17.51
C THR A 638 -16.28 11.10 16.96
N GLY A 639 -15.63 12.12 17.55
CA GLY A 639 -15.74 13.50 17.07
C GLY A 639 -14.38 14.06 16.69
N TYR A 640 -14.18 14.25 15.38
CA TYR A 640 -12.89 14.62 14.80
C TYR A 640 -12.96 15.96 14.06
N GLY A 641 -11.93 16.80 14.24
CA GLY A 641 -11.70 17.99 13.39
C GLY A 641 -11.33 17.61 11.95
N ALA A 642 -11.11 18.58 11.05
CA ALA A 642 -10.69 18.28 9.68
C ALA A 642 -9.26 17.71 9.58
N TRP A 643 -8.93 17.07 8.46
CA TRP A 643 -7.56 16.68 8.13
C TRP A 643 -6.64 17.90 8.06
N GLN A 644 -5.50 17.83 8.72
CA GLN A 644 -4.46 18.86 8.75
C GLN A 644 -3.14 18.25 8.31
N GLY A 645 -2.42 18.90 7.40
CA GLY A 645 -1.09 18.46 6.98
C GLY A 645 -0.04 18.79 8.04
N LEU A 646 0.89 17.87 8.27
CA LEU A 646 2.16 18.20 8.91
C LEU A 646 3.03 19.03 7.95
N PRO A 647 4.02 19.78 8.46
CA PRO A 647 4.93 20.55 7.62
C PRO A 647 5.67 19.65 6.61
N LEU A 648 6.18 20.26 5.54
CA LEU A 648 6.92 19.56 4.47
C LEU A 648 8.42 19.55 4.68
#